data_AF-A0A2D5DZN5-F1
#
_entry.id   AF-A0A2D5DZN5-F1
#
_cell.length_a   1.000
_cell.length_b   1.000
_cell.length_c   1.000
_cell.angle_alpha   90.00
_cell.angle_beta   90.00
_cell.angle_gamma   90.00
#
_symmetry.space_group_name_H-M   'P 1'
#
loop_
_entity.id
_entity.type
_entity.pdbx_description
1 polymer ?
#
loop_
_entity_poly.entity_id
_entity_poly.type
_entity_poly.pdbx_seq_one_letter_code
_entity_poly.pdbx_strand_id
1 'polypeptide(L)'
;LATRQSNLALSRHVQEAIDILKAASYDLIVLETSGIGQSDTEIMDHSDVSLYVMTPEFGAATQLEKIDMLDFADVVAINKFDKRGGADALRDVRKQYKRNHELWEAQDDSLPIFGTIASQFNDPGTHRLYRTLMNALADKTGAALTSTFGEGAGDSEKVHVIPPKRTRYLSEIADGIRSYNEWTEQQADIAGRLQALRTATGEVTDPAAAEALAAREVELSRDIDPKNLHWLEHWPEEADRYRQTDYVFEVRGKEIRIPTTTKSLSHQDIPKVSVPRLEGWKDLLRWGLQENVPGAFPFTAGIYPFKRQGEDPTRMFAGEGGPERTNRRFHYVSGDMPAKRLSTAFDSVTLYGRDPDLRPDIHGKVGNSGVSVCSLDDAKRLYSGFDLCDPSTSVSMTINGPAPMVLAFFLNAAIDQRCEKHIHEHGLEGDVERVLKARWEDQGLPRPVYRGELPEGNDGLGLLLLGCTGDEVLDGPTYGRLAAEALSQVRGTVQADILKEDQAQNTCIFSTEFALRLMGDVQAHFIEHRVRNFYSVSISGYHIAEAGANPITQLAFTLANGFTYVEYYLSRGMDINAFGPNLSFFFSNGIDPEYAVIGRVARRIWAKAMDRKYGADERAQKLKYHIQTSGRSLHAQEIDFNDIRTTLQALYAIYDNCNSLHTNAFDEAITTPTESSVRRAIAIQLIINRELGLAKNENPLQGAFIIEELTDLVEEAVMVEFDRLTERGGVLGAMETMYQRSRIQEESLHYETLKHTGEYPIIGVNTYLSKEGSPTIVPGEVIRATPEEKQDQIEGLAALHAAHGERTRAALVRVRDTAVAHGNLFAELMDAVKVCSLGQLTEAMFEVGGAYRRNM
;
A
#
# COMPACT_ATOMS: atom_id res chain seq x y z
N LEU A 1 -7.13 28.25 -25.34
CA LEU A 1 -8.09 28.11 -26.47
C LEU A 1 -7.61 26.95 -27.34
N ALA A 2 -8.25 25.77 -27.28
CA ALA A 2 -7.76 24.61 -28.03
C ALA A 2 -8.24 24.65 -29.50
N THR A 3 -7.33 24.44 -30.44
CA THR A 3 -7.68 24.22 -31.86
C THR A 3 -7.72 22.72 -32.17
N ARG A 4 -8.75 22.29 -32.91
CA ARG A 4 -8.88 20.90 -33.44
C ARG A 4 -8.55 20.82 -34.93
N GLN A 5 -8.10 21.93 -35.53
CA GLN A 5 -7.72 21.95 -36.94
C GLN A 5 -6.32 21.37 -37.11
N SER A 6 -6.15 20.51 -38.12
CA SER A 6 -4.85 19.95 -38.46
C SER A 6 -3.88 21.07 -38.88
N ASN A 7 -2.65 21.03 -38.38
CA ASN A 7 -1.53 21.92 -38.74
C ASN A 7 -1.63 23.38 -38.27
N LEU A 8 -2.38 23.68 -37.19
CA LEU A 8 -2.34 24.99 -36.53
C LEU A 8 -2.05 24.81 -35.03
N ALA A 9 -1.10 25.59 -34.52
CA ALA A 9 -0.73 25.58 -33.09
C ALA A 9 -1.65 26.47 -32.23
N LEU A 10 -2.22 27.52 -32.83
CA LEU A 10 -3.02 28.53 -32.15
C LEU A 10 -4.45 28.63 -32.68
N SER A 11 -5.31 29.24 -31.86
CA SER A 11 -6.67 29.63 -32.26
C SER A 11 -6.62 30.92 -33.07
N ARG A 12 -7.41 31.02 -34.14
CA ARG A 12 -7.56 32.26 -34.93
C ARG A 12 -8.04 33.48 -34.13
N HIS A 13 -8.57 33.26 -32.91
CA HIS A 13 -9.07 34.30 -32.00
C HIS A 13 -8.11 34.56 -30.83
N VAL A 14 -6.86 34.09 -30.89
CA VAL A 14 -5.91 34.23 -29.77
C VAL A 14 -5.64 35.69 -29.43
N GLN A 15 -5.47 36.57 -30.43
CA GLN A 15 -5.22 37.99 -30.19
C GLN A 15 -6.40 38.67 -29.51
N GLU A 16 -7.63 38.40 -29.95
CA GLU A 16 -8.85 38.96 -29.33
C GLU A 16 -8.95 38.55 -27.84
N ALA A 17 -8.60 37.30 -27.52
CA ALA A 17 -8.60 36.82 -26.14
C ALA A 17 -7.50 37.49 -25.30
N ILE A 18 -6.30 37.68 -25.85
CA ILE A 18 -5.21 38.41 -25.19
C ILE A 18 -5.65 39.85 -24.90
N ASP A 19 -6.25 40.54 -25.88
CA ASP A 19 -6.68 41.93 -25.73
C ASP A 19 -7.73 42.07 -24.62
N ILE A 20 -8.66 41.10 -24.51
CA ILE A 20 -9.64 41.05 -23.41
C ILE A 20 -8.95 40.87 -22.05
N LEU A 21 -7.98 39.95 -21.95
CA LEU A 21 -7.25 39.71 -20.70
C LEU A 21 -6.38 40.91 -20.30
N LYS A 22 -5.75 41.57 -21.28
CA LYS A 22 -5.01 42.82 -21.07
C LYS A 22 -5.95 43.93 -20.57
N ALA A 23 -7.11 44.09 -21.20
CA ALA A 23 -8.12 45.05 -20.77
C ALA A 23 -8.67 44.76 -19.35
N ALA A 24 -8.72 43.48 -18.97
CA ALA A 24 -9.07 43.05 -17.61
C ALA A 24 -7.95 43.28 -16.58
N SER A 25 -6.80 43.85 -16.99
CA SER A 25 -5.67 44.22 -16.11
C SER A 25 -5.05 43.05 -15.35
N TYR A 26 -4.93 41.88 -15.99
CA TYR A 26 -4.13 40.78 -15.46
C TYR A 26 -2.63 41.15 -15.45
N ASP A 27 -1.94 40.82 -14.36
CA ASP A 27 -0.50 41.13 -14.19
C ASP A 27 0.41 40.32 -15.12
N LEU A 28 0.01 39.09 -15.45
CA LEU A 28 0.72 38.17 -16.34
C LEU A 28 -0.27 37.32 -17.13
N ILE A 29 -0.04 37.17 -18.43
CA ILE A 29 -0.80 36.29 -19.31
C ILE A 29 0.14 35.21 -19.83
N VAL A 30 -0.17 33.95 -19.52
CA VAL A 30 0.57 32.78 -20.03
C VAL A 30 -0.20 32.16 -21.19
N LEU A 31 0.44 32.04 -22.35
CA LEU A 31 -0.14 31.41 -23.54
C LEU A 31 0.59 30.10 -23.83
N GLU A 32 -0.14 28.98 -23.74
CA GLU A 32 0.34 27.64 -24.09
C GLU A 32 -0.26 27.22 -25.45
N THR A 33 0.60 26.77 -26.37
CA THR A 33 0.20 26.27 -27.70
C THR A 33 -0.22 24.80 -27.64
N SER A 34 -0.82 24.28 -28.72
CA SER A 34 -0.83 22.82 -28.93
C SER A 34 0.58 22.32 -29.28
N GLY A 35 0.77 20.99 -29.40
CA GLY A 35 2.06 20.41 -29.79
C GLY A 35 2.48 20.88 -31.18
N ILE A 36 3.56 21.66 -31.25
CA ILE A 36 4.03 22.30 -32.47
C ILE A 36 4.98 21.41 -33.30
N GLY A 37 5.00 21.65 -34.61
CA GLY A 37 6.02 21.08 -35.51
C GLY A 37 7.38 21.78 -35.38
N GLN A 38 8.35 21.35 -36.18
CA GLN A 38 9.72 21.91 -36.14
C GLN A 38 9.81 23.37 -36.63
N SER A 39 8.88 23.82 -37.48
CA SER A 39 8.94 25.14 -38.16
C SER A 39 7.84 26.12 -37.73
N ASP A 40 7.15 25.84 -36.63
CA ASP A 40 6.04 26.68 -36.16
C ASP A 40 6.54 27.72 -35.16
N THR A 41 6.29 29.00 -35.46
CA THR A 41 6.74 30.17 -34.68
C THR A 41 5.60 31.16 -34.40
N GLU A 42 4.34 30.78 -34.70
CA GLU A 42 3.18 31.68 -34.63
C GLU A 42 2.98 32.31 -33.24
N ILE A 43 3.46 31.63 -32.18
CA ILE A 43 3.41 32.14 -30.80
C ILE A 43 4.16 33.46 -30.61
N MET A 44 5.22 33.70 -31.38
CA MET A 44 6.07 34.89 -31.26
C MET A 44 5.33 36.18 -31.57
N ASP A 45 4.37 36.13 -32.51
CA ASP A 45 3.57 37.30 -32.89
C ASP A 45 2.58 37.73 -31.78
N HIS A 46 2.37 36.85 -30.78
CA HIS A 46 1.37 37.02 -29.73
C HIS A 46 1.95 37.06 -28.32
N SER A 47 3.29 36.98 -28.16
CA SER A 47 3.95 36.92 -26.85
C SER A 47 5.12 37.92 -26.72
N ASP A 48 5.25 38.55 -25.56
CA ASP A 48 6.38 39.45 -25.26
C ASP A 48 7.67 38.67 -24.96
N VAL A 49 7.54 37.47 -24.36
CA VAL A 49 8.63 36.54 -24.05
C VAL A 49 8.20 35.13 -24.43
N SER A 50 9.13 34.36 -25.01
CA SER A 50 8.88 32.99 -25.47
C SER A 50 9.71 31.95 -24.71
N LEU A 51 9.06 30.83 -24.36
CA LEU A 51 9.70 29.66 -23.77
C LEU A 51 9.50 28.46 -24.69
N TYR A 52 10.58 27.93 -25.25
CA TYR A 52 10.52 26.68 -26.02
C TYR A 52 10.75 25.48 -25.11
N VAL A 53 9.78 24.57 -25.04
CA VAL A 53 9.87 23.34 -24.23
C VAL A 53 10.05 22.13 -25.15
N MET A 54 11.08 21.34 -24.91
CA MET A 54 11.38 20.12 -25.67
C MET A 54 11.74 18.96 -24.73
N THR A 55 11.81 17.74 -25.26
CA THR A 55 12.30 16.55 -24.53
C THR A 55 13.71 16.18 -25.01
N PRO A 56 14.44 15.32 -24.27
CA PRO A 56 15.71 14.77 -24.75
C PRO A 56 15.61 13.92 -26.03
N GLU A 57 14.40 13.54 -26.44
CA GLU A 57 14.13 12.62 -27.55
C GLU A 57 13.80 13.38 -28.85
N PHE A 58 14.77 14.11 -29.42
CA PHE A 58 14.61 14.84 -30.69
C PHE A 58 15.25 14.15 -31.91
N GLY A 59 15.79 12.94 -31.72
CA GLY A 59 16.50 12.19 -32.75
C GLY A 59 17.98 12.58 -32.85
N ALA A 60 18.51 12.70 -34.08
CA ALA A 60 19.91 13.09 -34.29
C ALA A 60 20.13 14.57 -34.02
N ALA A 61 21.32 14.96 -33.55
CA ALA A 61 21.69 16.36 -33.30
C ALA A 61 21.47 17.29 -34.52
N THR A 62 21.58 16.77 -35.75
CA THR A 62 21.31 17.53 -36.98
C THR A 62 19.83 17.92 -37.14
N GLN A 63 18.90 17.34 -36.38
CA GLN A 63 17.50 17.77 -36.40
C GLN A 63 17.31 19.13 -35.70
N LEU A 64 18.20 19.48 -34.77
CA LEU A 64 18.14 20.76 -34.06
C LEU A 64 18.33 21.95 -35.03
N GLU A 65 19.06 21.75 -36.12
CA GLU A 65 19.25 22.75 -37.20
C GLU A 65 17.95 23.08 -37.95
N LYS A 66 16.87 22.31 -37.74
CA LYS A 66 15.56 22.51 -38.39
C LYS A 66 14.49 23.05 -37.45
N ILE A 67 14.83 23.26 -36.18
CA ILE A 67 13.88 23.72 -35.17
C ILE A 67 13.96 25.25 -35.13
N ASP A 68 13.03 25.92 -35.81
CA ASP A 68 13.01 27.38 -35.94
C ASP A 68 12.90 28.06 -34.57
N MET A 69 12.17 27.46 -33.61
CA MET A 69 12.07 28.01 -32.26
C MET A 69 13.43 28.13 -31.53
N LEU A 70 14.47 27.39 -31.92
CA LEU A 70 15.82 27.58 -31.35
C LEU A 70 16.51 28.85 -31.86
N ASP A 71 16.01 29.48 -32.94
CA ASP A 71 16.47 30.78 -33.43
C ASP A 71 15.76 31.97 -32.77
N PHE A 72 14.59 31.74 -32.14
CA PHE A 72 13.74 32.84 -31.67
C PHE A 72 13.40 32.77 -30.17
N ALA A 73 13.53 31.60 -29.54
CA ALA A 73 13.18 31.43 -28.14
C ALA A 73 14.09 32.25 -27.21
N ASP A 74 13.47 32.98 -26.29
CA ASP A 74 14.21 33.70 -25.25
C ASP A 74 14.80 32.75 -24.21
N VAL A 75 14.05 31.69 -23.90
CA VAL A 75 14.44 30.66 -22.95
C VAL A 75 14.08 29.29 -23.52
N VAL A 76 14.96 28.31 -23.32
CA VAL A 76 14.73 26.92 -23.74
C VAL A 76 14.74 26.01 -22.52
N ALA A 77 13.71 25.17 -22.40
CA ALA A 77 13.61 24.14 -21.38
C ALA A 77 13.61 22.74 -22.02
N ILE A 78 14.61 21.94 -21.67
CA ILE A 78 14.66 20.51 -22.01
C ILE A 78 14.02 19.75 -20.85
N ASN A 79 12.70 19.64 -20.90
CA ASN A 79 11.90 18.98 -19.88
C ASN A 79 11.95 17.45 -20.04
N LYS A 80 11.58 16.71 -19.00
CA LYS A 80 11.84 15.25 -18.89
C LYS A 80 13.34 14.95 -18.94
N PHE A 81 14.13 15.82 -18.31
CA PHE A 81 15.59 15.72 -18.27
C PHE A 81 16.09 14.42 -17.61
N ASP A 82 15.20 13.78 -16.87
CA ASP A 82 15.33 12.51 -16.19
C ASP A 82 15.38 11.30 -17.16
N LYS A 83 15.02 11.51 -18.43
CA LYS A 83 15.09 10.51 -19.50
C LYS A 83 16.53 10.31 -19.99
N ARG A 84 16.79 9.15 -20.59
CA ARG A 84 18.11 8.79 -21.10
C ARG A 84 18.56 9.79 -22.15
N GLY A 85 19.79 10.30 -22.01
CA GLY A 85 20.36 11.27 -22.94
C GLY A 85 20.05 12.74 -22.59
N GLY A 86 19.44 13.05 -21.45
CA GLY A 86 19.20 14.44 -21.02
C GLY A 86 20.45 15.34 -21.06
N ALA A 87 21.56 14.88 -20.48
CA ALA A 87 22.82 15.64 -20.51
C ALA A 87 23.39 15.85 -21.93
N ASP A 88 23.30 14.83 -22.79
CA ASP A 88 23.71 14.94 -24.20
C ASP A 88 22.81 15.91 -24.96
N ALA A 89 21.49 15.84 -24.72
CA ALA A 89 20.50 16.76 -25.26
C ALA A 89 20.82 18.21 -24.87
N LEU A 90 21.11 18.47 -23.60
CA LEU A 90 21.50 19.81 -23.12
C LEU A 90 22.74 20.33 -23.84
N ARG A 91 23.78 19.49 -23.95
CA ARG A 91 24.99 19.86 -24.67
C ARG A 91 24.70 20.19 -26.13
N ASP A 92 23.92 19.37 -26.81
CA ASP A 92 23.68 19.51 -28.24
C ASP A 92 22.78 20.71 -28.56
N VAL A 93 21.76 20.97 -27.73
CA VAL A 93 20.93 22.18 -27.82
C VAL A 93 21.72 23.44 -27.51
N ARG A 94 22.59 23.44 -26.48
CA ARG A 94 23.49 24.57 -26.19
C ARG A 94 24.43 24.87 -27.36
N LYS A 95 25.00 23.84 -27.98
CA LYS A 95 25.83 24.01 -29.18
C LYS A 95 25.04 24.59 -30.35
N GLN A 96 23.82 24.13 -30.57
CA GLN A 96 22.99 24.65 -31.65
C GLN A 96 22.59 26.10 -31.41
N TYR A 97 22.11 26.43 -30.21
CA TYR A 97 21.73 27.79 -29.83
C TYR A 97 22.90 28.79 -29.96
N LYS A 98 24.11 28.40 -29.54
CA LYS A 98 25.32 29.20 -29.77
C LYS A 98 25.58 29.50 -31.24
N ARG A 99 25.35 28.53 -32.13
CA ARG A 99 25.51 28.72 -33.58
C ARG A 99 24.44 29.66 -34.12
N ASN A 100 23.20 29.46 -33.73
CA ASN A 100 22.03 30.25 -34.14
C ASN A 100 22.17 31.74 -33.78
N HIS A 101 22.85 32.05 -32.67
CA HIS A 101 23.02 33.43 -32.18
C HIS A 101 24.46 33.97 -32.28
N GLU A 102 25.35 33.26 -32.97
CA GLU A 102 26.77 33.64 -33.15
C GLU A 102 27.54 33.86 -31.82
N LEU A 103 27.15 33.15 -30.75
CA LEU A 103 27.68 33.27 -29.39
C LEU A 103 28.87 32.33 -29.13
N TRP A 104 29.93 32.42 -29.93
CA TRP A 104 31.05 31.47 -29.92
C TRP A 104 31.86 31.45 -28.61
N GLU A 105 31.98 32.59 -27.93
CA GLU A 105 32.76 32.77 -26.70
C GLU A 105 31.91 32.68 -25.41
N ALA A 106 30.59 32.55 -25.53
CA ALA A 106 29.70 32.48 -24.37
C ALA A 106 29.98 31.22 -23.55
N GLN A 107 29.93 31.33 -22.23
CA GLN A 107 30.02 30.16 -21.35
C GLN A 107 28.69 29.39 -21.37
N ASP A 108 28.74 28.06 -21.29
CA ASP A 108 27.54 27.22 -21.39
C ASP A 108 26.50 27.57 -20.31
N ASP A 109 26.94 27.91 -19.10
CA ASP A 109 26.07 28.26 -17.97
C ASP A 109 25.43 29.65 -18.10
N SER A 110 25.91 30.48 -19.04
CA SER A 110 25.33 31.79 -19.33
C SER A 110 24.19 31.74 -20.36
N LEU A 111 24.01 30.59 -21.03
CA LEU A 111 22.94 30.42 -22.02
C LEU A 111 21.59 30.20 -21.32
N PRO A 112 20.47 30.72 -21.85
CA PRO A 112 19.14 30.57 -21.26
C PRO A 112 18.53 29.19 -21.57
N ILE A 113 19.30 28.12 -21.34
CA ILE A 113 18.95 26.74 -21.71
C ILE A 113 19.12 25.84 -20.49
N PHE A 114 18.00 25.27 -20.05
CA PHE A 114 17.89 24.54 -18.80
C PHE A 114 17.35 23.13 -19.02
N GLY A 115 17.99 22.14 -18.40
CA GLY A 115 17.35 20.85 -18.18
C GLY A 115 16.35 20.98 -17.04
N THR A 116 15.12 20.49 -17.22
CA THR A 116 14.09 20.55 -16.19
C THR A 116 13.37 19.21 -16.03
N ILE A 117 12.88 18.96 -14.82
CA ILE A 117 12.08 17.77 -14.50
C ILE A 117 10.79 18.25 -13.84
N ALA A 118 9.81 18.69 -14.66
CA ALA A 118 8.56 19.26 -14.14
C ALA A 118 7.64 18.25 -13.43
N SER A 119 7.98 16.95 -13.47
CA SER A 119 7.34 15.89 -12.68
C SER A 119 7.96 15.71 -11.30
N GLN A 120 9.20 16.19 -11.10
CA GLN A 120 9.92 16.09 -9.85
C GLN A 120 9.56 17.26 -8.95
N PHE A 121 9.22 16.93 -7.71
CA PHE A 121 8.99 17.91 -6.66
C PHE A 121 10.25 18.75 -6.40
N ASN A 122 10.11 20.08 -6.32
CA ASN A 122 11.17 21.00 -5.92
C ASN A 122 12.44 20.89 -6.80
N ASP A 123 12.25 20.73 -8.11
CA ASP A 123 13.31 20.54 -9.10
C ASP A 123 14.21 21.80 -9.26
N PRO A 124 15.54 21.70 -9.00
CA PRO A 124 16.46 22.83 -9.11
C PRO A 124 16.51 23.49 -10.49
N GLY A 125 16.43 22.70 -11.58
CA GLY A 125 16.43 23.26 -12.93
C GLY A 125 15.17 24.05 -13.24
N THR A 126 14.01 23.60 -12.74
CA THR A 126 12.75 24.38 -12.82
C THR A 126 12.84 25.69 -12.05
N HIS A 127 13.53 25.74 -10.90
CA HIS A 127 13.76 27.00 -10.18
C HIS A 127 14.62 27.99 -11.00
N ARG A 128 15.68 27.49 -11.63
CA ARG A 128 16.53 28.30 -12.51
C ARG A 128 15.77 28.80 -13.73
N LEU A 129 14.95 27.94 -14.34
CA LEU A 129 14.08 28.29 -15.45
C LEU A 129 13.13 29.42 -15.05
N TYR A 130 12.42 29.27 -13.92
CA TYR A 130 11.51 30.29 -13.40
C TYR A 130 12.23 31.63 -13.20
N ARG A 131 13.35 31.65 -12.49
CA ARG A 131 14.13 32.86 -12.25
C ARG A 131 14.53 33.56 -13.55
N THR A 132 15.04 32.78 -14.51
CA THR A 132 15.49 33.32 -15.81
C THR A 132 14.34 33.88 -16.61
N LEU A 133 13.21 33.16 -16.66
CA LEU A 133 12.01 33.59 -17.36
C LEU A 133 11.40 34.87 -16.76
N MET A 134 11.30 34.94 -15.43
CA MET A 134 10.77 36.12 -14.75
C MET A 134 11.66 37.35 -14.93
N ASN A 135 12.98 37.17 -14.90
CA ASN A 135 13.93 38.25 -15.16
C ASN A 135 13.90 38.69 -16.62
N ALA A 136 13.83 37.76 -17.58
CA ALA A 136 13.66 38.10 -19.00
C ALA A 136 12.37 38.88 -19.28
N LEU A 137 11.28 38.52 -18.61
CA LEU A 137 10.01 39.26 -18.67
C LEU A 137 10.15 40.67 -18.10
N ALA A 138 10.76 40.81 -16.93
CA ALA A 138 11.02 42.11 -16.31
C ALA A 138 11.88 43.01 -17.23
N ASP A 139 12.94 42.44 -17.82
CA ASP A 139 13.87 43.18 -18.68
C ASP A 139 13.22 43.65 -19.99
N LYS A 140 12.38 42.82 -20.61
CA LYS A 140 11.72 43.15 -21.89
C LYS A 140 10.50 44.06 -21.74
N THR A 141 9.75 43.93 -20.65
CA THR A 141 8.47 44.64 -20.46
C THR A 141 8.57 45.82 -19.50
N GLY A 142 9.62 45.88 -18.67
CA GLY A 142 9.75 46.83 -17.56
C GLY A 142 8.88 46.49 -16.34
N ALA A 143 8.27 45.31 -16.29
CA ALA A 143 7.43 44.88 -15.18
C ALA A 143 8.25 44.62 -13.90
N ALA A 144 7.67 44.91 -12.73
CA ALA A 144 8.28 44.67 -11.41
C ALA A 144 8.21 43.19 -11.00
N LEU A 145 8.70 42.30 -11.86
CA LEU A 145 8.61 40.84 -11.73
C LEU A 145 9.98 40.15 -11.54
N THR A 146 11.05 40.92 -11.32
CA THR A 146 12.39 40.40 -11.06
C THR A 146 12.38 39.44 -9.86
N SER A 147 13.02 38.28 -10.02
CA SER A 147 13.04 37.22 -9.01
C SER A 147 14.45 36.83 -8.61
N THR A 148 14.66 36.63 -7.31
CA THR A 148 15.86 36.02 -6.72
C THR A 148 15.62 34.57 -6.30
N PHE A 149 14.42 34.03 -6.53
CA PHE A 149 14.10 32.65 -6.16
C PHE A 149 14.97 31.65 -6.93
N GLY A 150 15.47 30.61 -6.26
CA GLY A 150 16.36 29.63 -6.90
C GLY A 150 17.78 30.13 -7.16
N GLU A 151 18.19 31.23 -6.53
CA GLU A 151 19.57 31.68 -6.56
C GLU A 151 20.50 30.67 -5.88
N GLY A 152 21.52 30.20 -6.60
CA GLY A 152 22.39 29.11 -6.16
C GLY A 152 21.83 27.69 -6.34
N ALA A 153 20.65 27.53 -6.95
CA ALA A 153 20.13 26.21 -7.32
C ALA A 153 21.05 25.52 -8.33
N GLY A 154 21.30 24.22 -8.11
CA GLY A 154 22.13 23.38 -8.99
C GLY A 154 21.46 23.03 -10.33
N ASP A 155 22.04 22.08 -11.05
CA ASP A 155 21.39 21.47 -12.22
C ASP A 155 20.27 20.50 -11.78
N SER A 156 19.30 20.25 -12.67
CA SER A 156 18.35 19.15 -12.47
C SER A 156 19.08 17.82 -12.49
N GLU A 157 19.04 17.11 -11.36
CA GLU A 157 19.43 15.71 -11.26
C GLU A 157 18.19 14.88 -10.89
N LYS A 158 18.01 13.75 -11.58
CA LYS A 158 16.89 12.85 -11.27
C LYS A 158 17.10 12.24 -9.88
N VAL A 159 16.16 12.49 -8.97
CA VAL A 159 16.07 11.72 -7.73
C VAL A 159 15.44 10.38 -8.06
N HIS A 160 16.29 9.38 -8.27
CA HIS A 160 15.85 8.04 -8.57
C HIS A 160 15.24 7.37 -7.34
N VAL A 161 13.91 7.15 -7.35
CA VAL A 161 13.25 6.28 -6.35
C VAL A 161 13.85 4.87 -6.38
N ILE A 162 14.06 4.32 -7.57
CA ILE A 162 14.83 3.08 -7.77
C ILE A 162 16.05 3.40 -8.64
N PRO A 163 17.27 3.09 -8.18
CA PRO A 163 18.49 3.32 -8.97
C PRO A 163 18.42 2.63 -10.34
N PRO A 164 18.90 3.24 -11.44
CA PRO A 164 18.82 2.66 -12.79
C PRO A 164 19.41 1.26 -12.93
N LYS A 165 20.47 0.96 -12.15
CA LYS A 165 21.10 -0.37 -12.12
C LYS A 165 20.23 -1.47 -11.52
N ARG A 166 19.11 -1.12 -10.86
CA ARG A 166 18.19 -2.03 -10.19
C ARG A 166 16.85 -2.15 -10.92
N THR A 167 16.64 -1.52 -12.07
CA THR A 167 15.35 -1.52 -12.79
C THR A 167 14.87 -2.88 -13.27
N ARG A 168 15.78 -3.87 -13.38
CA ARG A 168 15.48 -5.25 -13.78
C ARG A 168 15.13 -6.19 -12.63
N TYR A 169 14.83 -5.63 -11.46
CA TYR A 169 14.64 -6.41 -10.24
C TYR A 169 13.59 -7.51 -10.35
N LEU A 170 12.49 -7.28 -11.08
CA LEU A 170 11.40 -8.25 -11.24
C LEU A 170 11.82 -9.45 -12.12
N SER A 171 12.46 -9.24 -13.27
CA SER A 171 13.01 -10.35 -14.07
C SER A 171 14.11 -11.10 -13.33
N GLU A 172 14.97 -10.43 -12.55
CA GLU A 172 15.95 -11.13 -11.71
C GLU A 172 15.28 -12.04 -10.66
N ILE A 173 14.11 -11.66 -10.14
CA ILE A 173 13.30 -12.53 -9.26
C ILE A 173 12.74 -13.71 -10.06
N ALA A 174 12.18 -13.44 -11.25
CA ALA A 174 11.63 -14.47 -12.12
C ALA A 174 12.68 -15.52 -12.50
N ASP A 175 13.85 -15.07 -12.96
CA ASP A 175 14.98 -15.94 -13.30
C ASP A 175 15.47 -16.74 -12.08
N GLY A 176 15.55 -16.09 -10.91
CA GLY A 176 15.92 -16.74 -9.66
C GLY A 176 14.95 -17.85 -9.22
N ILE A 177 13.65 -17.62 -9.37
CA ILE A 177 12.60 -18.60 -9.04
C ILE A 177 12.59 -19.75 -10.04
N ARG A 178 12.66 -19.47 -11.34
CA ARG A 178 12.77 -20.51 -12.39
C ARG A 178 14.01 -21.37 -12.17
N SER A 179 15.15 -20.76 -11.86
CA SER A 179 16.40 -21.46 -11.50
C SER A 179 16.24 -22.33 -10.25
N TYR A 180 15.55 -21.84 -9.22
CA TYR A 180 15.25 -22.63 -8.02
C TYR A 180 14.35 -23.85 -8.33
N ASN A 181 13.36 -23.68 -9.20
CA ASN A 181 12.48 -24.76 -9.62
C ASN A 181 13.24 -25.82 -10.42
N GLU A 182 14.09 -25.42 -11.36
CA GLU A 182 14.97 -26.33 -12.10
C GLU A 182 15.95 -27.08 -11.18
N TRP A 183 16.57 -26.36 -10.24
CA TRP A 183 17.44 -26.96 -9.22
C TRP A 183 16.67 -27.97 -8.35
N THR A 184 15.43 -27.66 -7.98
CA THR A 184 14.57 -28.57 -7.21
C THR A 184 14.36 -29.88 -7.95
N GLU A 185 14.03 -29.83 -9.24
CA GLU A 185 13.85 -31.03 -10.06
C GLU A 185 15.14 -31.85 -10.19
N GLN A 186 16.28 -31.19 -10.41
CA GLN A 186 17.59 -31.86 -10.46
C GLN A 186 17.91 -32.57 -9.14
N GLN A 187 17.71 -31.89 -8.01
CA GLN A 187 17.95 -32.45 -6.68
C GLN A 187 17.00 -33.61 -6.35
N ALA A 188 15.72 -33.48 -6.71
CA ALA A 188 14.72 -34.53 -6.57
C ALA A 188 15.09 -35.78 -7.41
N ASP A 189 15.53 -35.60 -8.65
CA ASP A 189 16.00 -36.71 -9.50
C ASP A 189 17.23 -37.42 -8.91
N ILE A 190 18.20 -36.66 -8.39
CA ILE A 190 19.36 -37.22 -7.71
C ILE A 190 18.92 -38.00 -6.46
N ALA A 191 18.02 -37.45 -5.65
CA ALA A 191 17.52 -38.10 -4.45
C ALA A 191 16.80 -39.43 -4.75
N GLY A 192 15.94 -39.48 -5.77
CA GLY A 192 15.28 -40.72 -6.19
C GLY A 192 16.27 -41.78 -6.67
N ARG A 193 17.28 -41.38 -7.44
CA ARG A 193 18.35 -42.29 -7.89
C ARG A 193 19.20 -42.80 -6.74
N LEU A 194 19.49 -41.94 -5.76
CA LEU A 194 20.24 -42.30 -4.56
C LEU A 194 19.49 -43.33 -3.71
N GLN A 195 18.19 -43.12 -3.50
CA GLN A 195 17.34 -44.11 -2.83
C GLN A 195 17.33 -45.44 -3.58
N ALA A 196 17.17 -45.41 -4.90
CA ALA A 196 17.18 -46.63 -5.72
C ALA A 196 18.50 -47.41 -5.62
N LEU A 197 19.65 -46.71 -5.58
CA LEU A 197 20.97 -47.34 -5.37
C LEU A 197 21.08 -47.96 -3.98
N ARG A 198 20.62 -47.27 -2.93
CA ARG A 198 20.60 -47.79 -1.56
C ARG A 198 19.75 -49.06 -1.44
N THR A 199 18.54 -49.04 -2.00
CA THR A 199 17.65 -50.20 -2.03
C THR A 199 18.27 -51.36 -2.79
N ALA A 200 18.79 -51.12 -4.00
CA ALA A 200 19.42 -52.15 -4.81
C ALA A 200 20.65 -52.77 -4.12
N THR A 201 21.48 -51.96 -3.47
CA THR A 201 22.66 -52.45 -2.72
C THR A 201 22.25 -53.39 -1.58
N GLY A 202 21.12 -53.12 -0.92
CA GLY A 202 20.59 -53.97 0.15
C GLY A 202 19.94 -55.28 -0.33
N GLU A 203 19.45 -55.33 -1.58
CA GLU A 203 18.78 -56.51 -2.15
C GLU A 203 19.74 -57.44 -2.92
N VAL A 204 20.83 -56.90 -3.45
CA VAL A 204 21.81 -57.66 -4.24
C VAL A 204 22.67 -58.53 -3.34
N THR A 205 22.76 -59.82 -3.68
CA THR A 205 23.54 -60.82 -2.93
C THR A 205 24.96 -61.00 -3.46
N ASP A 206 25.24 -60.57 -4.68
CA ASP A 206 26.59 -60.59 -5.28
C ASP A 206 27.46 -59.45 -4.72
N PRO A 207 28.55 -59.75 -3.99
CA PRO A 207 29.40 -58.74 -3.38
C PRO A 207 30.02 -57.75 -4.38
N ALA A 208 30.36 -58.21 -5.58
CA ALA A 208 30.97 -57.34 -6.59
C ALA A 208 29.96 -56.32 -7.15
N ALA A 209 28.72 -56.77 -7.38
CA ALA A 209 27.63 -55.88 -7.77
C ALA A 209 27.26 -54.91 -6.63
N ALA A 210 27.21 -55.38 -5.38
CA ALA A 210 26.97 -54.51 -4.22
C ALA A 210 28.07 -53.44 -4.05
N GLU A 211 29.34 -53.78 -4.21
CA GLU A 211 30.46 -52.83 -4.15
C GLU A 211 30.38 -51.79 -5.28
N ALA A 212 30.03 -52.21 -6.50
CA ALA A 212 29.85 -51.30 -7.63
C ALA A 212 28.68 -50.33 -7.42
N LEU A 213 27.56 -50.80 -6.87
CA LEU A 213 26.41 -49.96 -6.54
C LEU A 213 26.74 -48.96 -5.41
N ALA A 214 27.42 -49.41 -4.35
CA ALA A 214 27.87 -48.55 -3.26
C ALA A 214 28.88 -47.48 -3.74
N ALA A 215 29.80 -47.82 -4.64
CA ALA A 215 30.70 -46.85 -5.25
C ALA A 215 29.94 -45.78 -6.05
N ARG A 216 28.91 -46.19 -6.80
CA ARG A 216 28.05 -45.26 -7.53
C ARG A 216 27.19 -44.40 -6.60
N GLU A 217 26.74 -44.94 -5.48
CA GLU A 217 26.04 -44.18 -4.43
C GLU A 217 26.92 -43.06 -3.88
N VAL A 218 28.18 -43.36 -3.54
CA VAL A 218 29.16 -42.38 -3.04
C VAL A 218 29.49 -41.30 -4.08
N GLU A 219 29.51 -41.66 -5.36
CA GLU A 219 29.69 -40.67 -6.43
C GLU A 219 28.48 -39.74 -6.52
N LEU A 220 27.28 -40.30 -6.57
CA LEU A 220 26.03 -39.55 -6.73
C LEU A 220 25.70 -38.68 -5.49
N SER A 221 26.09 -39.11 -4.30
CA SER A 221 25.88 -38.36 -3.06
C SER A 221 26.67 -37.05 -2.99
N ARG A 222 27.65 -36.84 -3.89
CA ARG A 222 28.37 -35.56 -4.03
C ARG A 222 27.57 -34.52 -4.81
N ASP A 223 26.59 -34.94 -5.59
CA ASP A 223 25.78 -34.07 -6.44
C ASP A 223 24.50 -33.57 -5.73
N ILE A 224 24.10 -34.22 -4.64
CA ILE A 224 22.98 -33.77 -3.79
C ILE A 224 23.46 -32.73 -2.77
N ASP A 225 22.66 -31.68 -2.57
CA ASP A 225 22.91 -30.68 -1.53
C ASP A 225 22.89 -31.37 -0.15
N PRO A 226 23.93 -31.20 0.69
CA PRO A 226 23.99 -31.83 2.00
C PRO A 226 22.79 -31.52 2.90
N LYS A 227 22.17 -30.35 2.76
CA LYS A 227 20.96 -29.98 3.52
C LYS A 227 19.75 -30.80 3.06
N ASN A 228 19.62 -31.05 1.77
CA ASN A 228 18.54 -31.86 1.20
C ASN A 228 18.66 -33.32 1.63
N LEU A 229 19.88 -33.88 1.58
CA LEU A 229 20.14 -35.23 2.06
C LEU A 229 19.84 -35.37 3.56
N HIS A 230 20.35 -34.43 4.36
CA HIS A 230 20.08 -34.40 5.80
C HIS A 230 18.57 -34.32 6.09
N TRP A 231 17.83 -33.46 5.39
CA TRP A 231 16.38 -33.35 5.54
C TRP A 231 15.66 -34.64 5.17
N LEU A 232 16.03 -35.31 4.06
CA LEU A 232 15.44 -36.60 3.66
C LEU A 232 15.66 -37.70 4.70
N GLU A 233 16.86 -37.77 5.27
CA GLU A 233 17.21 -38.78 6.27
C GLU A 233 16.47 -38.57 7.61
N HIS A 234 16.16 -37.31 7.96
CA HIS A 234 15.45 -36.95 9.19
C HIS A 234 13.96 -36.68 9.00
N TRP A 235 13.44 -36.69 7.77
CA TRP A 235 12.02 -36.48 7.48
C TRP A 235 11.10 -37.44 8.25
N PRO A 236 11.40 -38.74 8.41
CA PRO A 236 10.55 -39.63 9.22
C PRO A 236 10.35 -39.11 10.66
N GLU A 237 11.41 -38.57 11.27
CA GLU A 237 11.36 -38.01 12.63
C GLU A 237 10.48 -36.74 12.66
N GLU A 238 10.66 -35.84 11.68
CA GLU A 238 9.85 -34.62 11.56
C GLU A 238 8.37 -34.95 11.30
N ALA A 239 8.08 -35.89 10.41
CA ALA A 239 6.72 -36.35 10.11
C ALA A 239 6.05 -36.95 11.35
N ASP A 240 6.79 -37.70 12.16
CA ASP A 240 6.28 -38.30 13.40
C ASP A 240 5.98 -37.25 14.48
N ARG A 241 6.68 -36.10 14.52
CA ARG A 241 6.32 -34.99 15.42
C ARG A 241 4.90 -34.48 15.19
N TYR A 242 4.41 -34.49 13.95
CA TYR A 242 3.03 -34.13 13.63
C TYR A 242 2.00 -35.23 13.96
N ARG A 243 2.45 -36.45 14.27
CA ARG A 243 1.61 -37.61 14.65
C ARG A 243 1.58 -37.84 16.16
N GLN A 244 2.50 -37.26 16.92
CA GLN A 244 2.49 -37.27 18.38
C GLN A 244 1.27 -36.54 18.93
N THR A 245 0.84 -36.81 20.17
CA THR A 245 -0.32 -36.14 20.79
C THR A 245 -0.19 -34.61 20.80
N ASP A 246 1.01 -34.13 21.11
CA ASP A 246 1.34 -32.72 21.24
C ASP A 246 2.55 -32.38 20.37
N TYR A 247 2.45 -31.27 19.64
CA TYR A 247 3.60 -30.65 18.99
C TYR A 247 4.15 -29.55 19.91
N VAL A 248 5.44 -29.66 20.23
CA VAL A 248 6.14 -28.73 21.11
C VAL A 248 7.16 -27.92 20.32
N PHE A 249 7.12 -26.60 20.48
CA PHE A 249 8.08 -25.67 19.89
C PHE A 249 8.25 -24.44 20.76
N GLU A 250 9.36 -23.72 20.57
CA GLU A 250 9.70 -22.54 21.36
C GLU A 250 9.39 -21.24 20.59
N VAL A 251 8.78 -20.27 21.26
CA VAL A 251 8.57 -18.92 20.73
C VAL A 251 9.09 -17.91 21.75
N ARG A 252 10.16 -17.19 21.41
CA ARG A 252 10.77 -16.14 22.25
C ARG A 252 11.07 -16.62 23.69
N GLY A 253 11.67 -17.81 23.86
CA GLY A 253 11.98 -18.35 25.19
C GLY A 253 10.83 -19.09 25.88
N LYS A 254 9.65 -19.19 25.26
CA LYS A 254 8.47 -19.84 25.84
C LYS A 254 8.14 -21.13 25.09
N GLU A 255 8.04 -22.24 25.81
CA GLU A 255 7.53 -23.51 25.27
C GLU A 255 6.02 -23.36 24.98
N ILE A 256 5.64 -23.64 23.74
CA ILE A 256 4.25 -23.73 23.31
C ILE A 256 3.95 -25.18 22.97
N ARG A 257 2.87 -25.70 23.57
CA ARG A 257 2.35 -27.05 23.34
C ARG A 257 1.02 -26.97 22.63
N ILE A 258 0.92 -27.63 21.46
CA ILE A 258 -0.30 -27.64 20.65
C ILE A 258 -0.73 -29.09 20.40
N PRO A 259 -1.97 -29.48 20.73
CA PRO A 259 -2.50 -30.77 20.35
C PRO A 259 -2.49 -30.91 18.83
N THR A 260 -1.97 -32.01 18.29
CA THR A 260 -1.85 -32.23 16.84
C THR A 260 -3.14 -32.73 16.20
N THR A 261 -4.09 -33.19 17.00
CA THR A 261 -5.38 -33.71 16.52
C THR A 261 -6.55 -32.98 17.15
N THR A 262 -7.71 -33.09 16.49
CA THR A 262 -9.01 -32.68 17.00
C THR A 262 -9.97 -33.86 16.92
N LYS A 263 -10.67 -34.16 18.02
CA LYS A 263 -11.58 -35.31 18.06
C LYS A 263 -12.93 -34.98 17.44
N SER A 264 -13.38 -35.80 16.48
CA SER A 264 -14.70 -35.66 15.84
C SER A 264 -15.83 -36.28 16.68
N LEU A 265 -17.08 -35.99 16.32
CA LEU A 265 -18.26 -36.63 16.94
C LEU A 265 -18.28 -38.15 16.75
N SER A 266 -17.70 -38.65 15.64
CA SER A 266 -17.51 -40.08 15.39
C SER A 266 -16.25 -40.66 16.05
N HIS A 267 -15.68 -39.91 17.01
CA HIS A 267 -14.51 -40.27 17.81
C HIS A 267 -13.23 -40.54 17.01
N GLN A 268 -13.13 -39.98 15.81
CA GLN A 268 -11.90 -40.01 15.02
C GLN A 268 -10.98 -38.87 15.42
N ASP A 269 -9.70 -39.13 15.56
CA ASP A 269 -8.68 -38.11 15.78
C ASP A 269 -8.28 -37.51 14.43
N ILE A 270 -8.82 -36.33 14.13
CA ILE A 270 -8.57 -35.63 12.88
C ILE A 270 -7.26 -34.85 13.01
N PRO A 271 -6.23 -35.11 12.17
CA PRO A 271 -4.97 -34.40 12.24
C PRO A 271 -5.14 -32.93 11.81
N LYS A 272 -4.58 -32.01 12.60
CA LYS A 272 -4.50 -30.60 12.24
C LYS A 272 -3.57 -30.38 11.06
N VAL A 273 -2.44 -31.08 11.00
CA VAL A 273 -1.56 -31.07 9.83
C VAL A 273 -1.39 -32.50 9.34
N SER A 274 -1.76 -32.75 8.09
CA SER A 274 -1.59 -34.03 7.43
C SER A 274 -0.25 -34.04 6.69
N VAL A 275 0.62 -35.00 7.01
CA VAL A 275 1.91 -35.18 6.33
C VAL A 275 1.77 -36.16 5.15
N PRO A 276 2.54 -36.00 4.06
CA PRO A 276 2.47 -36.89 2.90
C PRO A 276 2.87 -38.33 3.27
N ARG A 277 2.28 -39.29 2.55
CA ARG A 277 2.63 -40.72 2.62
C ARG A 277 3.50 -41.14 1.43
N LEU A 278 4.47 -40.31 1.08
CA LEU A 278 5.40 -40.53 -0.02
C LEU A 278 6.58 -41.36 0.47
N GLU A 279 6.87 -42.47 -0.20
CA GLU A 279 8.02 -43.31 0.10
C GLU A 279 9.22 -42.99 -0.82
N GLY A 280 8.96 -42.50 -2.03
CA GLY A 280 9.98 -42.12 -3.00
C GLY A 280 10.68 -40.80 -2.65
N TRP A 281 12.00 -40.82 -2.55
CA TRP A 281 12.83 -39.65 -2.22
C TRP A 281 12.72 -38.53 -3.25
N LYS A 282 12.46 -38.86 -4.52
CA LYS A 282 12.22 -37.87 -5.57
C LYS A 282 11.00 -37.00 -5.26
N ASP A 283 9.84 -37.62 -5.11
CA ASP A 283 8.59 -36.89 -4.88
C ASP A 283 8.58 -36.24 -3.50
N LEU A 284 9.16 -36.89 -2.49
CA LEU A 284 9.30 -36.34 -1.16
C LEU A 284 10.17 -35.07 -1.14
N LEU A 285 11.33 -35.08 -1.79
CA LEU A 285 12.19 -33.90 -1.85
C LEU A 285 11.55 -32.77 -2.65
N ARG A 286 10.91 -33.07 -3.78
CA ARG A 286 10.15 -32.08 -4.55
C ARG A 286 9.09 -31.42 -3.68
N TRP A 287 8.28 -32.20 -2.98
CA TRP A 287 7.26 -31.70 -2.07
C TRP A 287 7.86 -30.84 -0.94
N GLY A 288 8.97 -31.27 -0.33
CA GLY A 288 9.64 -30.53 0.73
C GLY A 288 10.22 -29.19 0.30
N LEU A 289 10.69 -29.08 -0.95
CA LEU A 289 11.27 -27.86 -1.51
C LEU A 289 10.25 -26.91 -2.13
N GLN A 290 9.07 -27.39 -2.54
CA GLN A 290 8.03 -26.59 -3.19
C GLN A 290 6.85 -26.23 -2.27
N GLU A 291 6.45 -27.12 -1.36
CA GLU A 291 5.27 -26.92 -0.52
C GLU A 291 5.56 -26.92 0.97
N ASN A 292 6.25 -27.97 1.41
CA ASN A 292 6.58 -28.27 2.80
C ASN A 292 5.38 -28.24 3.77
N VAL A 293 5.61 -28.56 5.04
CA VAL A 293 4.61 -28.33 6.10
C VAL A 293 4.43 -26.82 6.37
N PRO A 294 3.26 -26.39 6.89
CA PRO A 294 3.11 -25.02 7.38
C PRO A 294 4.23 -24.64 8.37
N GLY A 295 4.74 -23.42 8.27
CA GLY A 295 5.81 -22.91 9.13
C GLY A 295 7.24 -23.25 8.67
N ALA A 296 7.41 -24.01 7.58
CA ALA A 296 8.71 -24.31 6.98
C ALA A 296 8.84 -23.71 5.58
N PHE A 297 10.05 -23.35 5.16
CA PHE A 297 10.33 -22.80 3.83
C PHE A 297 9.89 -23.78 2.71
N PRO A 298 9.26 -23.32 1.61
CA PRO A 298 9.00 -21.92 1.21
C PRO A 298 7.66 -21.34 1.72
N PHE A 299 7.14 -21.86 2.83
CA PHE A 299 5.93 -21.39 3.53
C PHE A 299 4.64 -21.45 2.69
N THR A 300 4.62 -22.27 1.64
CA THR A 300 3.50 -22.40 0.70
C THR A 300 2.19 -22.70 1.42
N ALA A 301 2.21 -23.63 2.40
CA ALA A 301 1.04 -24.02 3.18
C ALA A 301 0.73 -23.12 4.41
N GLY A 302 1.53 -22.07 4.62
CA GLY A 302 1.37 -21.13 5.73
C GLY A 302 2.69 -20.83 6.45
N ILE A 303 2.74 -19.69 7.13
CA ILE A 303 3.96 -19.16 7.77
C ILE A 303 4.18 -19.60 9.22
N TYR A 304 3.20 -20.30 9.80
CA TYR A 304 3.23 -20.81 11.17
C TYR A 304 2.96 -22.32 11.16
N PRO A 305 3.58 -23.11 12.06
CA PRO A 305 3.33 -24.54 12.15
C PRO A 305 1.87 -24.91 12.37
N PHE A 306 1.16 -24.10 13.15
CA PHE A 306 -0.27 -24.21 13.40
C PHE A 306 -0.91 -22.82 13.46
N LYS A 307 -2.22 -22.76 13.19
CA LYS A 307 -3.06 -21.58 13.39
C LYS A 307 -3.07 -21.17 14.87
N ARG A 308 -3.25 -19.88 15.14
CA ARG A 308 -3.34 -19.37 16.51
C ARG A 308 -4.59 -19.89 17.21
N GLN A 309 -4.46 -20.31 18.46
CA GLN A 309 -5.61 -20.61 19.31
C GLN A 309 -6.12 -19.34 19.99
N GLY A 310 -7.44 -19.13 19.98
CA GLY A 310 -8.09 -18.01 20.68
C GLY A 310 -8.03 -16.66 19.96
N GLU A 311 -7.36 -16.55 18.81
CA GLU A 311 -7.33 -15.36 17.96
C GLU A 311 -7.75 -15.75 16.54
N ASP A 312 -9.05 -15.76 16.29
CA ASP A 312 -9.61 -16.04 14.97
C ASP A 312 -9.14 -14.96 13.96
N PRO A 313 -8.98 -15.28 12.66
CA PRO A 313 -8.52 -14.33 11.65
C PRO A 313 -9.54 -13.21 11.38
N THR A 314 -10.75 -13.31 11.94
CA THR A 314 -11.85 -12.37 11.79
C THR A 314 -11.41 -10.94 12.07
N ARG A 315 -11.61 -10.09 11.07
CA ARG A 315 -11.39 -8.64 11.18
C ARG A 315 -12.48 -7.93 10.37
N MET A 316 -13.40 -7.27 11.07
CA MET A 316 -14.52 -6.60 10.42
C MET A 316 -14.21 -5.13 10.18
N PHE A 317 -14.55 -4.70 8.98
CA PHE A 317 -14.46 -3.32 8.52
C PHE A 317 -15.64 -2.53 9.10
N ALA A 318 -15.34 -1.42 9.77
CA ALA A 318 -16.37 -0.52 10.30
C ALA A 318 -15.91 0.94 10.22
N GLY A 319 -16.88 1.82 9.95
CA GLY A 319 -16.68 3.26 9.87
C GLY A 319 -17.93 3.93 9.34
N GLU A 320 -18.60 4.71 10.18
CA GLU A 320 -19.79 5.48 9.84
C GLU A 320 -19.98 6.65 10.80
N GLY A 321 -20.40 7.80 10.27
CA GLY A 321 -20.69 8.99 11.08
C GLY A 321 -19.44 9.58 11.74
N GLY A 322 -19.62 10.05 12.98
CA GLY A 322 -18.53 10.58 13.81
C GLY A 322 -17.71 9.50 14.53
N PRO A 323 -16.58 9.88 15.16
CA PRO A 323 -15.74 8.97 15.94
C PRO A 323 -16.50 8.13 16.97
N GLU A 324 -17.45 8.71 17.71
CA GLU A 324 -18.21 8.06 18.78
C GLU A 324 -19.16 6.98 18.27
N ARG A 325 -19.81 7.22 17.12
CA ARG A 325 -20.68 6.22 16.49
C ARG A 325 -19.88 5.01 16.00
N THR A 326 -18.72 5.28 15.39
CA THR A 326 -17.82 4.20 14.97
C THR A 326 -17.20 3.47 16.16
N ASN A 327 -16.84 4.18 17.24
CA ASN A 327 -16.38 3.59 18.50
C ASN A 327 -17.42 2.61 19.07
N ARG A 328 -18.69 3.04 19.14
CA ARG A 328 -19.82 2.18 19.54
C ARG A 328 -19.92 0.92 18.68
N ARG A 329 -19.78 1.05 17.35
CA ARG A 329 -19.77 -0.11 16.46
C ARG A 329 -18.59 -1.03 16.74
N PHE A 330 -17.39 -0.52 17.01
CA PHE A 330 -16.24 -1.34 17.37
C PHE A 330 -16.47 -2.15 18.65
N HIS A 331 -17.04 -1.52 19.69
CA HIS A 331 -17.39 -2.22 20.93
C HIS A 331 -18.44 -3.30 20.69
N TYR A 332 -19.45 -3.02 19.87
CA TYR A 332 -20.45 -4.00 19.49
C TYR A 332 -19.86 -5.21 18.75
N VAL A 333 -19.08 -5.00 17.67
CA VAL A 333 -18.57 -6.12 16.85
C VAL A 333 -17.49 -6.93 17.56
N SER A 334 -16.83 -6.35 18.56
CA SER A 334 -15.72 -7.00 19.26
C SER A 334 -16.07 -7.46 20.68
N GLY A 335 -17.25 -7.12 21.21
CA GLY A 335 -17.64 -7.34 22.62
C GLY A 335 -17.35 -8.75 23.13
N ASP A 336 -17.85 -9.77 22.42
CA ASP A 336 -17.71 -11.18 22.79
C ASP A 336 -16.37 -11.83 22.36
N MET A 337 -15.49 -11.07 21.69
CA MET A 337 -14.24 -11.61 21.17
C MET A 337 -13.09 -11.42 22.19
N PRO A 338 -12.31 -12.48 22.51
CA PRO A 338 -11.16 -12.38 23.39
C PRO A 338 -10.04 -11.46 22.87
N ALA A 339 -9.88 -11.38 21.54
CA ALA A 339 -8.93 -10.50 20.88
C ALA A 339 -9.66 -9.40 20.11
N LYS A 340 -9.27 -8.15 20.30
CA LYS A 340 -9.93 -6.98 19.69
C LYS A 340 -9.20 -6.62 18.37
N ARG A 341 -9.74 -7.08 17.24
CA ARG A 341 -9.16 -6.87 15.90
C ARG A 341 -10.01 -5.90 15.07
N LEU A 342 -9.72 -4.60 15.23
CA LEU A 342 -10.49 -3.52 14.62
C LEU A 342 -10.04 -3.24 13.18
N SER A 343 -10.94 -2.84 12.29
CA SER A 343 -10.59 -2.31 10.96
C SER A 343 -11.39 -1.07 10.63
N THR A 344 -10.71 0.06 10.48
CA THR A 344 -11.29 1.39 10.31
C THR A 344 -11.45 1.76 8.84
N ALA A 345 -12.68 2.15 8.47
CA ALA A 345 -13.02 2.78 7.20
C ALA A 345 -13.18 4.29 7.39
N PHE A 346 -12.44 5.11 6.65
CA PHE A 346 -12.55 6.57 6.74
C PHE A 346 -13.46 7.13 5.66
N ASP A 347 -14.13 8.25 5.96
CA ASP A 347 -14.98 8.93 4.99
C ASP A 347 -14.18 9.53 3.84
N SER A 348 -14.85 9.85 2.73
CA SER A 348 -14.15 10.41 1.55
C SER A 348 -13.46 11.77 1.82
N VAL A 349 -13.86 12.52 2.84
CA VAL A 349 -13.23 13.79 3.20
C VAL A 349 -11.86 13.51 3.83
N THR A 350 -11.81 12.61 4.80
CA THR A 350 -10.59 12.12 5.45
C THR A 350 -9.68 11.41 4.47
N LEU A 351 -10.21 10.54 3.60
CA LEU A 351 -9.43 9.80 2.59
C LEU A 351 -8.65 10.73 1.65
N TYR A 352 -9.14 11.95 1.42
CA TYR A 352 -8.51 12.95 0.56
C TYR A 352 -7.73 14.03 1.34
N GLY A 353 -7.47 13.81 2.63
CA GLY A 353 -6.70 14.73 3.46
C GLY A 353 -7.37 16.10 3.62
N ARG A 354 -8.70 16.15 3.59
CA ARG A 354 -9.47 17.39 3.77
C ARG A 354 -10.12 17.41 5.14
N ASP A 355 -10.42 18.63 5.59
CA ASP A 355 -11.18 18.86 6.81
C ASP A 355 -12.69 18.93 6.48
N PRO A 356 -13.58 18.60 7.45
CA PRO A 356 -15.01 18.81 7.32
C PRO A 356 -15.34 20.31 7.16
N ASP A 357 -16.30 20.63 6.29
CA ASP A 357 -16.67 22.01 5.94
C ASP A 357 -18.18 22.11 5.65
N LEU A 358 -18.75 23.31 5.81
CA LEU A 358 -20.11 23.66 5.38
C LEU A 358 -20.25 23.72 3.86
N ARG A 359 -19.15 23.84 3.12
CA ARG A 359 -19.16 23.86 1.65
C ARG A 359 -19.86 22.60 1.10
N PRO A 360 -20.90 22.72 0.25
CA PRO A 360 -21.76 21.59 -0.11
C PRO A 360 -21.05 20.38 -0.73
N ASP A 361 -19.94 20.59 -1.44
CA ASP A 361 -19.09 19.55 -2.05
C ASP A 361 -18.36 18.68 -1.01
N ILE A 362 -18.14 19.21 0.19
CA ILE A 362 -17.55 18.53 1.35
C ILE A 362 -18.66 18.09 2.33
N HIS A 363 -19.54 19.01 2.74
CA HIS A 363 -20.58 18.77 3.76
C HIS A 363 -21.45 17.55 3.45
N GLY A 364 -21.80 17.34 2.17
CA GLY A 364 -22.58 16.19 1.73
C GLY A 364 -21.90 14.83 1.99
N LYS A 365 -20.58 14.82 2.16
CA LYS A 365 -19.73 13.63 2.26
C LYS A 365 -19.19 13.36 3.66
N VAL A 366 -19.22 14.34 4.56
CA VAL A 366 -18.73 14.19 5.94
C VAL A 366 -19.45 13.04 6.65
N GLY A 367 -18.68 12.08 7.18
CA GLY A 367 -19.14 10.90 7.93
C GLY A 367 -19.91 9.87 7.08
N ASN A 368 -19.96 10.04 5.76
CA ASN A 368 -20.61 9.10 4.85
C ASN A 368 -19.60 8.09 4.28
N SER A 369 -20.01 6.82 4.22
CA SER A 369 -19.17 5.71 3.72
C SER A 369 -17.87 5.48 4.52
N GLY A 370 -17.79 6.01 5.73
CA GLY A 370 -16.65 5.92 6.62
C GLY A 370 -16.78 6.89 7.80
N VAL A 371 -15.86 6.79 8.76
CA VAL A 371 -15.76 7.72 9.89
C VAL A 371 -15.05 9.02 9.48
N SER A 372 -15.55 10.17 9.94
CA SER A 372 -14.86 11.46 9.78
C SER A 372 -13.81 11.65 10.87
N VAL A 373 -12.53 11.76 10.49
CA VAL A 373 -11.40 11.97 11.41
C VAL A 373 -10.48 13.03 10.83
N CYS A 374 -10.44 14.20 11.48
CA CYS A 374 -9.62 15.33 11.01
C CYS A 374 -8.61 15.84 12.04
N SER A 375 -8.58 15.24 13.24
CA SER A 375 -7.72 15.66 14.35
C SER A 375 -7.27 14.50 15.24
N LEU A 376 -6.28 14.76 16.11
CA LEU A 376 -5.84 13.82 17.14
C LEU A 376 -6.98 13.46 18.12
N ASP A 377 -7.80 14.43 18.53
CA ASP A 377 -8.91 14.19 19.45
C ASP A 377 -9.99 13.29 18.83
N ASP A 378 -10.21 13.37 17.52
CA ASP A 378 -11.09 12.44 16.81
C ASP A 378 -10.55 10.99 16.88
N ALA A 379 -9.24 10.81 16.70
CA ALA A 379 -8.60 9.49 16.84
C ALA A 379 -8.70 8.96 18.29
N LYS A 380 -8.55 9.83 19.30
CA LYS A 380 -8.74 9.46 20.72
C LYS A 380 -10.16 8.96 20.99
N ARG A 381 -11.18 9.71 20.54
CA ARG A 381 -12.58 9.28 20.67
C ARG A 381 -12.84 7.96 19.97
N LEU A 382 -12.36 7.84 18.73
CA LEU A 382 -12.55 6.65 17.88
C LEU A 382 -12.06 5.37 18.56
N TYR A 383 -10.92 5.41 19.23
CA TYR A 383 -10.29 4.25 19.85
C TYR A 383 -10.43 4.20 21.38
N SER A 384 -11.26 5.05 21.97
CA SER A 384 -11.50 5.05 23.41
C SER A 384 -12.06 3.72 23.92
N GLY A 385 -11.63 3.31 25.12
CA GLY A 385 -11.97 2.02 25.71
C GLY A 385 -11.26 0.81 25.09
N PHE A 386 -10.39 1.01 24.09
CA PHE A 386 -9.50 -0.03 23.57
C PHE A 386 -8.06 0.30 23.91
N ASP A 387 -7.41 -0.53 24.73
CA ASP A 387 -5.97 -0.38 25.00
C ASP A 387 -5.16 -0.72 23.75
N LEU A 388 -4.68 0.31 23.05
CA LEU A 388 -3.95 0.20 21.79
C LEU A 388 -2.58 -0.48 21.93
N CYS A 389 -2.07 -0.57 23.17
CA CYS A 389 -0.82 -1.24 23.49
C CYS A 389 -1.04 -2.63 24.12
N ASP A 390 -2.28 -3.10 24.24
CA ASP A 390 -2.57 -4.45 24.73
C ASP A 390 -2.15 -5.50 23.68
N PRO A 391 -1.50 -6.60 24.08
CA PRO A 391 -1.05 -7.63 23.16
C PRO A 391 -2.19 -8.38 22.47
N SER A 392 -3.46 -8.22 22.86
CA SER A 392 -4.64 -8.81 22.21
C SER A 392 -5.44 -7.81 21.37
N THR A 393 -5.08 -6.53 21.40
CA THR A 393 -5.68 -5.48 20.56
C THR A 393 -4.83 -5.24 19.31
N SER A 394 -5.46 -5.10 18.15
CA SER A 394 -4.77 -4.63 16.94
C SER A 394 -5.70 -3.88 16.00
N VAL A 395 -5.26 -2.72 15.53
CA VAL A 395 -6.06 -1.82 14.68
C VAL A 395 -5.52 -1.79 13.26
N SER A 396 -6.38 -2.02 12.28
CA SER A 396 -6.08 -1.81 10.86
C SER A 396 -6.77 -0.52 10.39
N MET A 397 -6.05 0.33 9.66
CA MET A 397 -6.55 1.61 9.16
C MET A 397 -6.42 1.65 7.64
N THR A 398 -7.54 1.75 6.94
CA THR A 398 -7.57 1.80 5.47
C THR A 398 -7.51 3.23 4.99
N ILE A 399 -6.29 3.74 4.88
CA ILE A 399 -5.98 5.11 4.48
C ILE A 399 -4.72 5.10 3.61
N ASN A 400 -4.65 5.93 2.56
CA ASN A 400 -3.54 5.94 1.60
C ASN A 400 -2.90 7.32 1.48
N GLY A 401 -3.48 8.25 0.72
CA GLY A 401 -2.91 9.58 0.48
C GLY A 401 -2.43 10.30 1.75
N PRO A 402 -3.28 10.49 2.76
CA PRO A 402 -2.91 11.13 4.02
C PRO A 402 -2.52 10.12 5.13
N ALA A 403 -2.13 8.90 4.76
CA ALA A 403 -1.81 7.84 5.73
C ALA A 403 -0.76 8.25 6.78
N PRO A 404 0.32 8.99 6.46
CA PRO A 404 1.28 9.43 7.47
C PRO A 404 0.64 10.32 8.55
N MET A 405 -0.27 11.23 8.19
CA MET A 405 -0.91 12.12 9.16
C MET A 405 -1.88 11.33 10.07
N VAL A 406 -2.69 10.45 9.48
CA VAL A 406 -3.63 9.61 10.25
C VAL A 406 -2.90 8.61 11.13
N LEU A 407 -1.77 8.06 10.66
CA LEU A 407 -0.89 7.22 11.48
C LEU A 407 -0.31 8.01 12.66
N ALA A 408 0.12 9.26 12.44
CA ALA A 408 0.62 10.10 13.51
C ALA A 408 -0.47 10.45 14.54
N PHE A 409 -1.73 10.65 14.13
CA PHE A 409 -2.87 10.73 15.06
C PHE A 409 -3.01 9.46 15.90
N PHE A 410 -2.99 8.28 15.25
CA PHE A 410 -3.14 7.00 15.92
C PHE A 410 -2.01 6.71 16.92
N LEU A 411 -0.76 6.95 16.54
CA LEU A 411 0.39 6.71 17.43
C LEU A 411 0.37 7.67 18.62
N ASN A 412 0.02 8.95 18.42
CA ASN A 412 -0.17 9.88 19.54
C ASN A 412 -1.33 9.47 20.45
N ALA A 413 -2.44 8.95 19.91
CA ALA A 413 -3.52 8.41 20.74
C ALA A 413 -3.06 7.22 21.60
N ALA A 414 -2.24 6.32 21.06
CA ALA A 414 -1.65 5.22 21.82
C ALA A 414 -0.66 5.69 22.90
N ILE A 415 0.15 6.72 22.59
CA ILE A 415 1.06 7.37 23.56
C ILE A 415 0.25 8.02 24.69
N ASP A 416 -0.81 8.75 24.35
CA ASP A 416 -1.66 9.44 25.32
C ASP A 416 -2.42 8.45 26.22
N GLN A 417 -2.85 7.29 25.72
CA GLN A 417 -3.39 6.22 26.58
C GLN A 417 -2.38 5.71 27.61
N ARG A 418 -1.09 5.64 27.25
CA ARG A 418 -0.03 5.26 28.20
C ARG A 418 0.26 6.37 29.20
N CYS A 419 0.22 7.63 28.76
CA CYS A 419 0.34 8.78 29.65
C CYS A 419 -0.84 8.86 30.63
N GLU A 420 -2.07 8.63 30.16
CA GLU A 420 -3.29 8.60 30.96
C GLU A 420 -3.23 7.55 32.08
N LYS A 421 -2.81 6.32 31.78
CA LYS A 421 -2.58 5.29 32.80
C LYS A 421 -1.58 5.73 33.86
N HIS A 422 -0.47 6.33 33.44
CA HIS A 422 0.54 6.84 34.35
C HIS A 422 0.01 7.99 35.23
N ILE A 423 -0.77 8.90 34.64
CA ILE A 423 -1.42 10.03 35.33
C ILE A 423 -2.35 9.52 36.44
N HIS A 424 -3.19 8.52 36.13
CA HIS A 424 -4.08 7.90 37.12
C HIS A 424 -3.30 7.17 38.23
N GLU A 425 -2.25 6.43 37.88
CA GLU A 425 -1.40 5.74 38.85
C GLU A 425 -0.71 6.71 39.84
N HIS A 426 -0.45 7.96 39.42
CA HIS A 426 0.30 8.95 40.20
C HIS A 426 -0.55 10.12 40.72
N GLY A 427 -1.86 10.13 40.46
CA GLY A 427 -2.78 11.17 40.94
C GLY A 427 -2.55 12.55 40.32
N LEU A 428 -2.18 12.61 39.03
CA LEU A 428 -1.82 13.85 38.31
C LEU A 428 -3.00 14.47 37.54
N GLU A 429 -4.24 14.06 37.79
CA GLU A 429 -5.42 14.55 37.07
C GLU A 429 -5.63 16.07 37.25
N GLY A 430 -5.19 16.61 38.39
CA GLY A 430 -5.19 18.06 38.63
C GLY A 430 -4.26 18.84 37.69
N ASP A 431 -3.19 18.22 37.19
CA ASP A 431 -2.31 18.82 36.19
C ASP A 431 -2.99 18.85 34.82
N VAL A 432 -3.68 17.77 34.44
CA VAL A 432 -4.50 17.70 33.22
C VAL A 432 -5.56 18.80 33.24
N GLU A 433 -6.32 18.90 34.34
CA GLU A 433 -7.38 19.90 34.49
C GLU A 433 -6.85 21.33 34.35
N ARG A 434 -5.66 21.61 34.89
CA ARG A 434 -5.01 22.92 34.72
C ARG A 434 -4.68 23.23 33.27
N VAL A 435 -4.15 22.26 32.53
CA VAL A 435 -3.81 22.42 31.10
C VAL A 435 -5.08 22.63 30.28
N LEU A 436 -6.13 21.83 30.51
CA LEU A 436 -7.40 21.95 29.80
C LEU A 436 -8.09 23.27 30.08
N LYS A 437 -8.14 23.70 31.35
CA LYS A 437 -8.70 24.99 31.74
C LYS A 437 -7.99 26.15 31.02
N ALA A 438 -6.66 26.18 31.07
CA ALA A 438 -5.86 27.24 30.46
C ALA A 438 -6.00 27.28 28.93
N ARG A 439 -6.17 26.12 28.28
CA ARG A 439 -6.30 26.04 26.81
C ARG A 439 -7.68 26.38 26.30
N TRP A 440 -8.72 25.92 26.99
CA TRP A 440 -10.08 25.95 26.47
C TRP A 440 -10.93 26.97 27.23
N GLU A 441 -11.13 26.79 28.53
CA GLU A 441 -12.05 27.63 29.30
C GLU A 441 -11.58 29.06 29.49
N ASP A 442 -10.31 29.26 29.84
CA ASP A 442 -9.74 30.60 30.05
C ASP A 442 -9.71 31.41 28.73
N GLN A 443 -9.82 30.73 27.58
CA GLN A 443 -9.95 31.34 26.24
C GLN A 443 -11.42 31.47 25.78
N GLY A 444 -12.39 31.05 26.60
CA GLY A 444 -13.81 31.06 26.24
C GLY A 444 -14.21 30.03 25.18
N LEU A 445 -13.40 29.00 24.97
CA LEU A 445 -13.62 27.92 24.02
C LEU A 445 -14.26 26.69 24.69
N PRO A 446 -15.12 25.94 23.98
CA PRO A 446 -15.69 24.70 24.50
C PRO A 446 -14.59 23.63 24.60
N ARG A 447 -14.56 22.90 25.73
CA ARG A 447 -13.65 21.76 25.90
C ARG A 447 -14.04 20.59 24.97
N PRO A 448 -13.07 19.91 24.35
CA PRO A 448 -13.31 18.65 23.68
C PRO A 448 -13.85 17.59 24.65
N VAL A 449 -14.96 16.97 24.29
CA VAL A 449 -15.58 15.88 25.07
C VAL A 449 -15.91 14.69 24.16
N TYR A 450 -16.18 13.53 24.77
CA TYR A 450 -16.86 12.42 24.09
C TYR A 450 -18.36 12.72 24.04
N ARG A 451 -18.95 12.75 22.84
CA ARG A 451 -20.37 13.10 22.67
C ARG A 451 -21.27 11.87 22.79
N GLY A 452 -22.25 11.94 23.69
CA GLY A 452 -23.21 10.87 23.95
C GLY A 452 -22.75 9.86 25.00
N GLU A 453 -23.49 8.75 25.13
CA GLU A 453 -23.21 7.70 26.11
C GLU A 453 -22.05 6.80 25.66
N LEU A 454 -21.19 6.44 26.61
CA LEU A 454 -20.15 5.43 26.39
C LEU A 454 -20.79 4.07 26.10
N PRO A 455 -20.34 3.36 25.05
CA PRO A 455 -20.88 2.04 24.74
C PRO A 455 -20.50 1.02 25.81
N GLU A 456 -21.26 -0.07 25.88
CA GLU A 456 -20.95 -1.20 26.75
C GLU A 456 -19.53 -1.72 26.48
N GLY A 457 -18.74 -1.92 27.54
CA GLY A 457 -17.34 -2.35 27.46
C GLY A 457 -16.31 -1.22 27.34
N ASN A 458 -16.74 0.05 27.17
CA ASN A 458 -15.84 1.19 27.20
C ASN A 458 -15.63 1.69 28.64
N ASP A 459 -14.38 1.63 29.12
CA ASP A 459 -13.96 2.03 30.47
C ASP A 459 -13.52 3.50 30.57
N GLY A 460 -13.61 4.27 29.48
CA GLY A 460 -13.18 5.65 29.39
C GLY A 460 -11.71 5.85 29.06
N LEU A 461 -10.91 4.78 28.88
CA LEU A 461 -9.50 4.89 28.52
C LEU A 461 -9.29 5.69 27.22
N GLY A 462 -8.42 6.68 27.27
CA GLY A 462 -8.07 7.56 26.15
C GLY A 462 -8.89 8.85 26.11
N LEU A 463 -9.78 9.08 27.08
CA LEU A 463 -10.61 10.28 27.15
C LEU A 463 -10.07 11.35 28.10
N LEU A 464 -9.17 11.01 29.05
CA LEU A 464 -8.66 11.96 30.04
C LEU A 464 -7.92 13.12 29.36
N LEU A 465 -7.16 12.81 28.31
CA LEU A 465 -6.34 13.77 27.57
C LEU A 465 -7.05 14.33 26.33
N LEU A 466 -8.38 14.32 26.24
CA LEU A 466 -9.07 15.02 25.14
C LEU A 466 -8.80 16.53 25.22
N GLY A 467 -8.26 17.11 24.15
CA GLY A 467 -7.91 18.53 24.07
C GLY A 467 -6.52 18.92 24.60
N CYS A 468 -5.71 17.96 25.04
CA CYS A 468 -4.29 18.17 25.37
C CYS A 468 -3.46 16.91 25.06
N THR A 469 -2.14 16.94 25.25
CA THR A 469 -1.28 15.76 25.02
C THR A 469 -0.40 15.47 26.24
N GLY A 470 0.08 14.23 26.34
CA GLY A 470 0.84 13.77 27.51
C GLY A 470 2.11 14.59 27.77
N ASP A 471 2.77 15.13 26.73
CA ASP A 471 3.95 15.99 26.83
C ASP A 471 3.67 17.39 27.38
N GLU A 472 2.41 17.77 27.49
CA GLU A 472 1.99 19.06 28.07
C GLU A 472 1.66 18.92 29.56
N VAL A 473 1.49 17.69 30.03
CA VAL A 473 1.13 17.35 31.42
C VAL A 473 2.35 16.78 32.15
N LEU A 474 3.12 15.91 31.50
CA LEU A 474 4.24 15.17 32.08
C LEU A 474 5.58 15.84 31.76
N ASP A 475 6.59 15.62 32.60
CA ASP A 475 7.96 16.05 32.30
C ASP A 475 8.55 15.28 31.11
N GLY A 476 9.48 15.91 30.38
CA GLY A 476 10.07 15.36 29.16
C GLY A 476 10.66 13.95 29.30
N PRO A 477 11.48 13.65 30.33
CA PRO A 477 11.97 12.30 30.60
C PRO A 477 10.86 11.26 30.79
N THR A 478 9.82 11.58 31.57
CA THR A 478 8.69 10.67 31.80
C THR A 478 7.90 10.42 30.52
N TYR A 479 7.52 11.48 29.80
CA TYR A 479 6.82 11.38 28.52
C TYR A 479 7.63 10.56 27.50
N GLY A 480 8.92 10.87 27.32
CA GLY A 480 9.78 10.19 26.35
C GLY A 480 9.88 8.68 26.59
N ARG A 481 9.93 8.26 27.86
CA ARG A 481 9.90 6.83 28.22
C ARG A 481 8.56 6.18 27.86
N LEU A 482 7.43 6.79 28.24
CA LEU A 482 6.09 6.25 27.96
C LEU A 482 5.80 6.21 26.45
N ALA A 483 6.25 7.23 25.70
CA ALA A 483 6.13 7.26 24.26
C ALA A 483 6.91 6.12 23.60
N ALA A 484 8.16 5.88 24.02
CA ALA A 484 8.97 4.77 23.52
C ALA A 484 8.34 3.39 23.85
N GLU A 485 7.79 3.25 25.07
CA GLU A 485 7.05 2.05 25.46
C GLU A 485 5.83 1.82 24.56
N ALA A 486 5.00 2.85 24.35
CA ALA A 486 3.83 2.78 23.48
C ALA A 486 4.18 2.38 22.05
N LEU A 487 5.14 3.08 21.43
CA LEU A 487 5.61 2.82 20.06
C LEU A 487 6.17 1.40 19.87
N SER A 488 6.81 0.84 20.90
CA SER A 488 7.35 -0.53 20.84
C SER A 488 6.28 -1.62 20.99
N GLN A 489 5.15 -1.30 21.63
CA GLN A 489 4.09 -2.25 21.97
C GLN A 489 2.90 -2.20 21.01
N VAL A 490 2.58 -1.02 20.48
CA VAL A 490 1.42 -0.77 19.63
C VAL A 490 1.33 -1.77 18.47
N ARG A 491 0.14 -2.34 18.26
CA ARG A 491 -0.12 -3.35 17.25
C ARG A 491 -1.11 -2.85 16.21
N GLY A 492 -0.78 -2.99 14.94
CA GLY A 492 -1.71 -2.58 13.90
C GLY A 492 -1.16 -2.57 12.50
N THR A 493 -1.91 -1.98 11.59
CA THR A 493 -1.59 -1.88 10.16
C THR A 493 -2.14 -0.57 9.63
N VAL A 494 -1.31 0.16 8.90
CA VAL A 494 -1.80 1.24 8.01
C VAL A 494 -1.69 0.72 6.58
N GLN A 495 -2.68 1.01 5.74
CA GLN A 495 -2.68 0.51 4.37
C GLN A 495 -1.59 1.15 3.52
N ALA A 496 -1.67 2.46 3.29
CA ALA A 496 -0.58 3.30 2.81
C ALA A 496 0.17 2.81 1.55
N ASP A 497 -0.48 2.02 0.70
CA ASP A 497 0.09 1.56 -0.56
C ASP A 497 -0.28 2.58 -1.65
N ILE A 498 0.70 3.40 -2.02
CA ILE A 498 0.60 4.49 -2.98
C ILE A 498 0.65 3.97 -4.41
N LEU A 499 1.33 2.85 -4.66
CA LEU A 499 1.49 2.32 -6.02
C LEU A 499 0.15 1.84 -6.58
N LYS A 500 -0.68 1.18 -5.76
CA LYS A 500 -2.03 0.78 -6.18
C LYS A 500 -2.99 1.96 -6.40
N GLU A 501 -2.71 3.13 -5.80
CA GLU A 501 -3.59 4.30 -5.92
C GLU A 501 -3.57 4.86 -7.33
N ASP A 502 -2.38 5.00 -7.91
CA ASP A 502 -2.21 5.46 -9.28
C ASP A 502 -2.63 4.38 -10.30
N GLN A 503 -2.44 3.10 -9.97
CA GLN A 503 -2.83 1.97 -10.83
C GLN A 503 -4.35 1.77 -10.91
N ALA A 504 -5.09 1.92 -9.80
CA ALA A 504 -6.50 1.52 -9.71
C ALA A 504 -7.41 2.47 -8.91
N GLN A 505 -7.05 2.80 -7.67
CA GLN A 505 -8.01 3.37 -6.70
C GLN A 505 -8.24 4.89 -6.83
N ASN A 506 -7.33 5.62 -7.46
CA ASN A 506 -7.42 7.05 -7.75
C ASN A 506 -7.61 7.96 -6.50
N THR A 507 -7.07 7.60 -5.33
CA THR A 507 -7.07 8.47 -4.13
C THR A 507 -5.71 9.09 -3.81
N CYS A 508 -4.78 9.12 -4.79
CA CYS A 508 -3.54 9.90 -4.69
C CYS A 508 -3.85 11.39 -4.51
N ILE A 509 -3.43 11.94 -3.37
CA ILE A 509 -3.47 13.39 -3.11
C ILE A 509 -2.11 14.04 -3.29
N PHE A 510 -1.03 13.27 -3.10
CA PHE A 510 0.34 13.70 -3.34
C PHE A 510 0.92 13.06 -4.61
N SER A 511 1.93 13.68 -5.21
CA SER A 511 2.70 13.07 -6.29
C SER A 511 3.30 11.74 -5.83
N THR A 512 3.40 10.76 -6.74
CA THR A 512 3.86 9.41 -6.42
C THR A 512 5.23 9.42 -5.73
N GLU A 513 6.15 10.27 -6.20
CA GLU A 513 7.49 10.42 -5.60
C GLU A 513 7.43 10.98 -4.17
N PHE A 514 6.63 12.03 -3.94
CA PHE A 514 6.49 12.64 -2.62
C PHE A 514 5.82 11.68 -1.63
N ALA A 515 4.80 10.96 -2.08
CA ALA A 515 4.11 9.96 -1.28
C ALA A 515 5.02 8.76 -0.94
N LEU A 516 5.83 8.27 -1.89
CA LEU A 516 6.84 7.24 -1.59
C LEU A 516 7.92 7.76 -0.63
N ARG A 517 8.34 9.04 -0.75
CA ARG A 517 9.21 9.69 0.24
C ARG A 517 8.62 9.61 1.64
N LEU A 518 7.38 10.05 1.82
CA LEU A 518 6.66 9.98 3.09
C LEU A 518 6.62 8.55 3.66
N MET A 519 6.33 7.55 2.83
CA MET A 519 6.32 6.15 3.26
C MET A 519 7.70 5.65 3.72
N GLY A 520 8.75 6.06 3.03
CA GLY A 520 10.12 5.79 3.48
C GLY A 520 10.45 6.49 4.81
N ASP A 521 9.94 7.70 5.03
CA ASP A 521 10.15 8.44 6.28
C ASP A 521 9.45 7.78 7.47
N VAL A 522 8.22 7.26 7.26
CA VAL A 522 7.50 6.41 8.22
C VAL A 522 8.33 5.17 8.56
N GLN A 523 8.82 4.45 7.54
CA GLN A 523 9.59 3.23 7.75
C GLN A 523 10.93 3.49 8.46
N ALA A 524 11.62 4.60 8.13
CA ALA A 524 12.83 5.01 8.82
C ALA A 524 12.56 5.29 10.31
N HIS A 525 11.49 6.03 10.60
CA HIS A 525 11.08 6.33 11.97
C HIS A 525 10.73 5.06 12.75
N PHE A 526 10.07 4.09 12.12
CA PHE A 526 9.77 2.78 12.73
C PHE A 526 11.03 2.00 13.11
N ILE A 527 12.07 2.03 12.26
CA ILE A 527 13.34 1.37 12.56
C ILE A 527 14.03 2.06 13.75
N GLU A 528 14.13 3.39 13.70
CA GLU A 528 14.75 4.21 14.74
C GLU A 528 14.10 4.01 16.11
N HIS A 529 12.76 4.03 16.17
CA HIS A 529 11.98 3.94 17.39
C HIS A 529 11.54 2.51 17.74
N ARG A 530 12.04 1.50 17.01
CA ARG A 530 11.76 0.06 17.22
C ARG A 530 10.26 -0.29 17.21
N VAL A 531 9.49 0.32 16.31
CA VAL A 531 8.09 0.00 16.05
C VAL A 531 8.02 -1.33 15.29
N ARG A 532 7.94 -2.44 16.03
CA ARG A 532 8.08 -3.82 15.49
C ARG A 532 6.77 -4.58 15.33
N ASN A 533 5.69 -4.10 15.93
CA ASN A 533 4.40 -4.79 15.92
C ASN A 533 3.35 -4.08 15.06
N PHE A 534 3.76 -3.03 14.33
CA PHE A 534 2.92 -2.27 13.42
C PHE A 534 3.43 -2.42 11.99
N TYR A 535 2.53 -2.74 11.06
CA TYR A 535 2.85 -2.82 9.64
C TYR A 535 2.73 -1.43 9.02
N SER A 536 3.84 -0.91 8.49
CA SER A 536 3.95 0.44 7.92
C SER A 536 3.27 0.56 6.56
N VAL A 537 3.08 -0.56 5.86
CA VAL A 537 2.39 -0.65 4.58
C VAL A 537 1.68 -2.00 4.46
N SER A 538 0.48 -1.97 3.90
CA SER A 538 -0.29 -3.13 3.47
C SER A 538 -0.43 -3.10 1.95
N ILE A 539 0.50 -3.78 1.28
CA ILE A 539 0.62 -3.83 -0.18
C ILE A 539 -0.61 -4.55 -0.74
N SER A 540 -1.43 -3.83 -1.51
CA SER A 540 -2.82 -4.23 -1.74
C SER A 540 -3.17 -4.47 -3.20
N GLY A 541 -3.62 -5.69 -3.47
CA GLY A 541 -4.26 -6.12 -4.72
C GLY A 541 -5.77 -6.01 -4.74
N TYR A 542 -6.41 -5.90 -3.56
CA TYR A 542 -7.88 -5.87 -3.47
C TYR A 542 -8.49 -4.85 -4.43
N HIS A 543 -8.04 -3.60 -4.37
CA HIS A 543 -8.55 -2.49 -5.17
C HIS A 543 -8.23 -2.65 -6.68
N ILE A 544 -7.11 -3.28 -7.01
CA ILE A 544 -6.74 -3.62 -8.39
C ILE A 544 -7.74 -4.64 -8.96
N ALA A 545 -8.11 -5.65 -8.17
CA ALA A 545 -9.10 -6.66 -8.55
C ALA A 545 -10.51 -6.05 -8.69
N GLU A 546 -10.94 -5.28 -7.70
CA GLU A 546 -12.26 -4.64 -7.69
C GLU A 546 -12.43 -3.65 -8.84
N ALA A 547 -11.34 -3.04 -9.34
CA ALA A 547 -11.37 -2.16 -10.50
C ALA A 547 -11.53 -2.89 -11.85
N GLY A 548 -11.17 -4.18 -11.93
CA GLY A 548 -11.03 -4.79 -13.25
C GLY A 548 -10.25 -6.09 -13.31
N ALA A 549 -9.18 -6.17 -12.54
CA ALA A 549 -8.13 -7.15 -12.78
C ALA A 549 -8.58 -8.58 -12.47
N ASN A 550 -8.16 -9.51 -13.32
CA ASN A 550 -8.26 -10.94 -13.04
C ASN A 550 -7.29 -11.34 -11.89
N PRO A 551 -7.40 -12.55 -11.31
CA PRO A 551 -6.54 -12.97 -10.19
C PRO A 551 -5.03 -12.97 -10.50
N ILE A 552 -4.62 -13.28 -11.74
CA ILE A 552 -3.20 -13.26 -12.15
C ILE A 552 -2.66 -11.84 -12.11
N THR A 553 -3.34 -10.91 -12.77
CA THR A 553 -2.95 -9.50 -12.86
C THR A 553 -2.94 -8.86 -11.48
N GLN A 554 -3.95 -9.15 -10.65
CA GLN A 554 -3.97 -8.74 -9.25
C GLN A 554 -2.71 -9.21 -8.52
N LEU A 555 -2.43 -10.53 -8.53
CA LEU A 555 -1.33 -11.11 -7.77
C LEU A 555 0.02 -10.56 -8.25
N ALA A 556 0.23 -10.50 -9.57
CA ALA A 556 1.45 -10.00 -10.17
C ALA A 556 1.72 -8.53 -9.83
N PHE A 557 0.74 -7.64 -10.03
CA PHE A 557 0.92 -6.23 -9.72
C PHE A 557 1.15 -5.98 -8.24
N THR A 558 0.46 -6.73 -7.37
CA THR A 558 0.62 -6.59 -5.91
C THR A 558 2.01 -7.02 -5.45
N LEU A 559 2.50 -8.18 -5.90
CA LEU A 559 3.85 -8.63 -5.55
C LEU A 559 4.92 -7.71 -6.15
N ALA A 560 4.72 -7.25 -7.39
CA ALA A 560 5.62 -6.29 -8.02
C ALA A 560 5.68 -4.96 -7.25
N ASN A 561 4.54 -4.44 -6.79
CA ASN A 561 4.48 -3.27 -5.90
C ASN A 561 5.25 -3.53 -4.60
N GLY A 562 5.06 -4.71 -3.99
CA GLY A 562 5.80 -5.11 -2.79
C GLY A 562 7.32 -5.13 -2.99
N PHE A 563 7.81 -5.71 -4.08
CA PHE A 563 9.24 -5.68 -4.42
C PHE A 563 9.75 -4.29 -4.77
N THR A 564 8.89 -3.41 -5.30
CA THR A 564 9.23 -1.99 -5.55
C THR A 564 9.48 -1.27 -4.22
N TYR A 565 8.66 -1.52 -3.19
CA TYR A 565 8.91 -1.00 -1.84
C TYR A 565 10.21 -1.56 -1.25
N VAL A 566 10.50 -2.85 -1.44
CA VAL A 566 11.77 -3.46 -1.00
C VAL A 566 12.97 -2.76 -1.65
N GLU A 567 12.99 -2.62 -2.98
CA GLU A 567 14.07 -1.94 -3.70
C GLU A 567 14.20 -0.46 -3.28
N TYR A 568 13.07 0.22 -3.06
CA TYR A 568 13.06 1.60 -2.60
C TYR A 568 13.66 1.74 -1.19
N TYR A 569 13.25 0.92 -0.21
CA TYR A 569 13.82 0.98 1.14
C TYR A 569 15.29 0.58 1.18
N LEU A 570 15.71 -0.39 0.37
CA LEU A 570 17.12 -0.73 0.17
C LEU A 570 17.92 0.44 -0.42
N SER A 571 17.33 1.18 -1.38
CA SER A 571 17.98 2.36 -1.97
C SER A 571 18.20 3.49 -0.95
N ARG A 572 17.38 3.54 0.11
CA ARG A 572 17.52 4.45 1.26
C ARG A 572 18.50 3.93 2.32
N GLY A 573 19.16 2.80 2.10
CA GLY A 573 20.14 2.21 3.03
C GLY A 573 19.52 1.50 4.22
N MET A 574 18.23 1.12 4.17
CA MET A 574 17.59 0.39 5.26
C MET A 574 17.93 -1.11 5.19
N ASP A 575 18.09 -1.73 6.35
CA ASP A 575 18.28 -3.19 6.47
C ASP A 575 16.96 -3.92 6.18
N ILE A 576 16.98 -4.87 5.24
CA ILE A 576 15.82 -5.69 4.87
C ILE A 576 15.25 -6.48 6.05
N ASN A 577 16.09 -6.90 6.98
CA ASN A 577 15.64 -7.64 8.16
C ASN A 577 14.96 -6.72 9.20
N ALA A 578 15.18 -5.40 9.11
CA ALA A 578 14.53 -4.41 9.96
C ALA A 578 13.14 -4.02 9.46
N PHE A 579 12.92 -3.94 8.13
CA PHE A 579 11.62 -3.55 7.55
C PHE A 579 10.81 -4.70 6.95
N GLY A 580 11.45 -5.75 6.42
CA GLY A 580 10.78 -6.87 5.75
C GLY A 580 9.67 -7.53 6.58
N PRO A 581 9.89 -7.80 7.89
CA PRO A 581 8.84 -8.33 8.76
C PRO A 581 7.63 -7.41 9.02
N ASN A 582 7.77 -6.12 8.68
CA ASN A 582 6.74 -5.07 8.83
C ASN A 582 5.96 -4.81 7.51
N LEU A 583 6.23 -5.59 6.45
CA LEU A 583 5.42 -5.58 5.23
C LEU A 583 4.23 -6.53 5.41
N SER A 584 3.02 -6.03 5.14
CA SER A 584 1.80 -6.83 5.06
C SER A 584 1.26 -6.78 3.63
N PHE A 585 0.46 -7.77 3.26
CA PHE A 585 -0.21 -7.85 1.97
C PHE A 585 -1.73 -7.90 2.12
N PHE A 586 -2.45 -7.52 1.07
CA PHE A 586 -3.90 -7.53 1.07
C PHE A 586 -4.49 -7.90 -0.30
N PHE A 587 -5.14 -9.06 -0.39
CA PHE A 587 -5.74 -9.59 -1.61
C PHE A 587 -7.27 -9.62 -1.56
N SER A 588 -7.90 -9.55 -2.73
CA SER A 588 -9.30 -9.92 -2.96
C SER A 588 -9.41 -11.42 -3.26
N ASN A 589 -10.49 -12.06 -2.80
CA ASN A 589 -10.84 -13.42 -3.22
C ASN A 589 -12.17 -13.40 -3.99
N GLY A 590 -12.11 -13.84 -5.25
CA GLY A 590 -13.28 -14.02 -6.12
C GLY A 590 -13.64 -15.49 -6.33
N ILE A 591 -14.30 -15.77 -7.46
CA ILE A 591 -14.84 -17.11 -7.79
C ILE A 591 -13.95 -17.88 -8.76
N ASP A 592 -13.13 -17.19 -9.57
CA ASP A 592 -12.20 -17.79 -10.52
C ASP A 592 -11.24 -18.80 -9.84
N PRO A 593 -10.86 -19.88 -10.53
CA PRO A 593 -10.15 -21.01 -9.93
C PRO A 593 -8.80 -20.60 -9.29
N GLU A 594 -8.10 -19.62 -9.85
CA GLU A 594 -6.81 -19.13 -9.35
C GLU A 594 -6.91 -18.54 -7.93
N TYR A 595 -8.08 -18.06 -7.50
CA TYR A 595 -8.31 -17.60 -6.13
C TYR A 595 -8.17 -18.71 -5.08
N ALA A 596 -8.26 -19.99 -5.48
CA ALA A 596 -8.01 -21.11 -4.58
C ALA A 596 -6.52 -21.25 -4.20
N VAL A 597 -5.60 -20.62 -4.94
CA VAL A 597 -4.15 -20.74 -4.75
C VAL A 597 -3.41 -19.40 -4.61
N ILE A 598 -4.12 -18.27 -4.66
CA ILE A 598 -3.51 -16.94 -4.69
C ILE A 598 -2.55 -16.68 -3.51
N GLY A 599 -2.91 -17.13 -2.30
CA GLY A 599 -2.12 -16.91 -1.09
C GLY A 599 -0.89 -17.80 -1.01
N ARG A 600 -1.01 -19.09 -1.34
CA ARG A 600 0.13 -20.01 -1.40
C ARG A 600 1.14 -19.63 -2.47
N VAL A 601 0.69 -19.18 -3.65
CA VAL A 601 1.59 -18.69 -4.70
C VAL A 601 2.30 -17.42 -4.24
N ALA A 602 1.58 -16.48 -3.62
CA ALA A 602 2.17 -15.26 -3.06
C ALA A 602 3.28 -15.58 -2.05
N ARG A 603 3.02 -16.49 -1.10
CA ARG A 603 4.01 -16.92 -0.09
C ARG A 603 5.23 -17.56 -0.74
N ARG A 604 5.03 -18.48 -1.69
CA ARG A 604 6.10 -19.21 -2.36
C ARG A 604 7.01 -18.29 -3.16
N ILE A 605 6.45 -17.38 -3.95
CA ILE A 605 7.21 -16.37 -4.71
C ILE A 605 8.01 -15.47 -3.76
N TRP A 606 7.34 -14.93 -2.74
CA TRP A 606 7.99 -14.01 -1.80
C TRP A 606 9.12 -14.66 -1.01
N ALA A 607 8.90 -15.87 -0.49
CA ALA A 607 9.91 -16.61 0.26
C ALA A 607 11.15 -16.91 -0.60
N LYS A 608 10.94 -17.46 -1.81
CA LYS A 608 12.03 -17.74 -2.76
C LYS A 608 12.79 -16.46 -3.13
N ALA A 609 12.09 -15.36 -3.40
CA ALA A 609 12.72 -14.07 -3.73
C ALA A 609 13.53 -13.50 -2.56
N MET A 610 12.94 -13.47 -1.36
CA MET A 610 13.59 -12.96 -0.15
C MET A 610 14.84 -13.75 0.23
N ASP A 611 14.81 -15.07 0.08
CA ASP A 611 15.96 -15.95 0.32
C ASP A 611 17.03 -15.78 -0.77
N ARG A 612 16.67 -15.96 -2.05
CA ARG A 612 17.65 -16.13 -3.13
C ARG A 612 18.18 -14.83 -3.71
N LYS A 613 17.35 -13.81 -3.84
CA LYS A 613 17.76 -12.51 -4.39
C LYS A 613 18.26 -11.58 -3.31
N TYR A 614 17.55 -11.52 -2.18
CA TYR A 614 17.81 -10.52 -1.16
C TYR A 614 18.61 -11.05 0.04
N GLY A 615 18.77 -12.37 0.20
CA GLY A 615 19.51 -12.96 1.32
C GLY A 615 18.92 -12.62 2.68
N ALA A 616 17.60 -12.44 2.76
CA ALA A 616 16.90 -12.01 3.96
C ALA A 616 16.68 -13.19 4.93
N ASP A 617 16.59 -12.87 6.22
CA ASP A 617 16.33 -13.86 7.26
C ASP A 617 14.90 -14.42 7.15
N GLU A 618 14.69 -15.60 7.75
CA GLU A 618 13.41 -16.33 7.74
C GLU A 618 12.19 -15.46 8.07
N ARG A 619 12.33 -14.48 8.99
CA ARG A 619 11.22 -13.59 9.37
C ARG A 619 10.77 -12.66 8.24
N ALA A 620 11.67 -12.22 7.37
CA ALA A 620 11.37 -11.38 6.22
C ALA A 620 10.81 -12.21 5.04
N GLN A 621 11.13 -13.51 5.00
CA GLN A 621 10.61 -14.47 4.01
C GLN A 621 9.12 -14.83 4.25
N LYS A 622 8.58 -14.57 5.45
CA LYS A 622 7.20 -14.89 5.82
C LYS A 622 6.22 -13.82 5.38
N LEU A 623 5.67 -13.97 4.17
CA LEU A 623 4.60 -13.11 3.65
C LEU A 623 3.32 -13.31 4.46
N LYS A 624 2.90 -12.26 5.16
CA LYS A 624 1.61 -12.19 5.86
C LYS A 624 0.62 -11.45 5.00
N TYR A 625 -0.61 -11.95 4.94
CA TYR A 625 -1.65 -11.27 4.18
C TYR A 625 -3.03 -11.30 4.82
N HIS A 626 -3.79 -10.27 4.50
CA HIS A 626 -5.23 -10.19 4.67
C HIS A 626 -5.92 -10.62 3.37
N ILE A 627 -7.05 -11.32 3.47
CA ILE A 627 -7.99 -11.50 2.37
C ILE A 627 -9.30 -10.79 2.72
N GLN A 628 -9.89 -10.15 1.71
CA GLN A 628 -11.28 -9.72 1.71
C GLN A 628 -12.02 -10.40 0.55
N THR A 629 -13.23 -10.88 0.81
CA THR A 629 -14.13 -11.40 -0.24
C THR A 629 -14.44 -10.32 -1.29
N SER A 630 -14.57 -10.68 -2.57
CA SER A 630 -14.73 -9.69 -3.64
C SER A 630 -16.09 -8.98 -3.57
N GLY A 631 -16.07 -7.64 -3.52
CA GLY A 631 -17.28 -6.82 -3.56
C GLY A 631 -17.94 -6.85 -4.95
N ARG A 632 -17.13 -6.88 -6.02
CA ARG A 632 -17.55 -6.95 -7.42
C ARG A 632 -18.31 -8.23 -7.75
N SER A 633 -18.03 -9.31 -7.03
CA SER A 633 -18.76 -10.57 -7.17
C SER A 633 -20.18 -10.54 -6.56
N LEU A 634 -20.49 -9.50 -5.77
CA LEU A 634 -21.78 -9.34 -5.10
C LEU A 634 -22.67 -8.43 -5.95
N HIS A 635 -23.96 -8.75 -6.01
CA HIS A 635 -24.89 -8.10 -6.93
C HIS A 635 -26.07 -7.49 -6.20
N ALA A 636 -26.62 -6.42 -6.76
CA ALA A 636 -27.77 -5.72 -6.19
C ALA A 636 -29.10 -6.42 -6.50
N GLN A 637 -29.08 -7.37 -7.43
CA GLN A 637 -30.14 -8.33 -7.72
C GLN A 637 -29.94 -9.59 -6.87
N GLU A 638 -31.04 -10.17 -6.37
CA GLU A 638 -31.03 -11.43 -5.59
C GLU A 638 -29.96 -11.41 -4.48
N ILE A 639 -29.94 -10.34 -3.67
CA ILE A 639 -28.86 -10.07 -2.71
C ILE A 639 -28.61 -11.22 -1.73
N ASP A 640 -29.60 -12.07 -1.44
CA ASP A 640 -29.40 -13.24 -0.59
C ASP A 640 -28.42 -14.28 -1.17
N PHE A 641 -28.23 -14.31 -2.49
CA PHE A 641 -27.23 -15.17 -3.13
C PHE A 641 -25.79 -14.71 -2.84
N ASN A 642 -25.60 -13.48 -2.38
CA ASN A 642 -24.28 -12.95 -2.03
C ASN A 642 -23.66 -13.68 -0.84
N ASP A 643 -24.45 -14.12 0.15
CA ASP A 643 -23.94 -14.92 1.27
C ASP A 643 -23.33 -16.25 0.80
N ILE A 644 -23.88 -16.85 -0.25
CA ILE A 644 -23.37 -18.10 -0.84
C ILE A 644 -21.99 -17.84 -1.45
N ARG A 645 -21.87 -16.76 -2.26
CA ARG A 645 -20.60 -16.37 -2.89
C ARG A 645 -19.54 -16.05 -1.84
N THR A 646 -19.87 -15.22 -0.85
CA THR A 646 -19.00 -14.86 0.26
C THR A 646 -18.54 -16.09 1.04
N THR A 647 -19.43 -17.07 1.26
CA THR A 647 -19.09 -18.32 1.95
C THR A 647 -18.03 -19.13 1.20
N LEU A 648 -18.16 -19.27 -0.13
CA LEU A 648 -17.19 -20.00 -0.95
C LEU A 648 -15.83 -19.28 -0.99
N GLN A 649 -15.84 -17.96 -1.12
CA GLN A 649 -14.63 -17.14 -1.12
C GLN A 649 -13.88 -17.20 0.23
N ALA A 650 -14.63 -17.15 1.33
CA ALA A 650 -14.10 -17.30 2.68
C ALA A 650 -13.52 -18.71 2.90
N LEU A 651 -14.13 -19.74 2.32
CA LEU A 651 -13.63 -21.11 2.41
C LEU A 651 -12.26 -21.25 1.76
N TYR A 652 -12.08 -20.74 0.53
CA TYR A 652 -10.77 -20.69 -0.13
C TYR A 652 -9.73 -19.97 0.73
N ALA A 653 -10.08 -18.81 1.29
CA ALA A 653 -9.17 -18.03 2.13
C ALA A 653 -8.73 -18.78 3.39
N ILE A 654 -9.64 -19.50 4.06
CA ILE A 654 -9.35 -20.24 5.29
C ILE A 654 -8.58 -21.53 5.01
N TYR A 655 -8.89 -22.22 3.90
CA TYR A 655 -8.18 -23.42 3.47
C TYR A 655 -6.76 -23.11 3.00
N ASP A 656 -6.54 -21.96 2.38
CA ASP A 656 -5.21 -21.47 2.00
C ASP A 656 -4.49 -20.71 3.13
N ASN A 657 -4.97 -20.89 4.38
CA ASN A 657 -4.30 -20.45 5.60
C ASN A 657 -3.99 -18.93 5.67
N CYS A 658 -4.97 -18.09 5.31
CA CYS A 658 -4.85 -16.63 5.44
C CYS A 658 -4.61 -16.17 6.89
N ASN A 659 -3.96 -15.02 7.08
CA ASN A 659 -3.64 -14.49 8.42
C ASN A 659 -4.73 -13.58 9.00
N SER A 660 -5.59 -13.03 8.15
CA SER A 660 -6.73 -12.22 8.53
C SER A 660 -7.78 -12.27 7.41
N LEU A 661 -9.07 -12.32 7.75
CA LEU A 661 -10.17 -12.41 6.79
C LEU A 661 -11.27 -11.38 7.08
N HIS A 662 -11.70 -10.69 6.02
CA HIS A 662 -12.93 -9.91 5.99
C HIS A 662 -13.95 -10.61 5.09
N THR A 663 -15.18 -10.72 5.58
CA THR A 663 -16.32 -11.22 4.83
C THR A 663 -17.27 -10.06 4.58
N ASN A 664 -17.57 -9.79 3.32
CA ASN A 664 -18.51 -8.75 2.93
C ASN A 664 -19.92 -9.17 3.33
N ALA A 665 -20.77 -8.18 3.52
CA ALA A 665 -22.16 -8.41 3.86
C ALA A 665 -23.01 -8.66 2.61
N PHE A 666 -24.16 -9.30 2.75
CA PHE A 666 -24.98 -9.66 1.59
C PHE A 666 -25.56 -8.44 0.85
N ASP A 667 -25.69 -7.31 1.55
CA ASP A 667 -26.19 -6.01 1.07
C ASP A 667 -25.09 -5.06 0.56
N GLU A 668 -23.84 -5.54 0.42
CA GLU A 668 -22.65 -4.78 -0.02
C GLU A 668 -22.90 -3.94 -1.28
N ALA A 669 -23.63 -4.50 -2.25
CA ALA A 669 -23.89 -3.84 -3.52
C ALA A 669 -24.82 -2.61 -3.41
N ILE A 670 -25.39 -2.35 -2.24
CA ILE A 670 -26.39 -1.29 -2.04
C ILE A 670 -26.04 -0.30 -0.93
N THR A 671 -25.61 -0.76 0.25
CA THR A 671 -25.34 0.11 1.41
C THR A 671 -24.22 -0.42 2.29
N THR A 672 -23.68 0.44 3.15
CA THR A 672 -22.80 0.03 4.26
C THR A 672 -23.55 -0.93 5.21
N PRO A 673 -22.90 -1.99 5.74
CA PRO A 673 -23.58 -3.04 6.49
C PRO A 673 -24.34 -2.57 7.74
N THR A 674 -25.62 -2.92 7.81
CA THR A 674 -26.43 -2.81 9.04
C THR A 674 -25.92 -3.76 10.13
N GLU A 675 -26.39 -3.60 11.38
CA GLU A 675 -26.05 -4.52 12.47
C GLU A 675 -26.48 -5.97 12.18
N SER A 676 -27.65 -6.17 11.55
CA SER A 676 -28.12 -7.51 11.18
C SER A 676 -27.28 -8.12 10.05
N SER A 677 -26.88 -7.30 9.07
CA SER A 677 -26.08 -7.74 7.92
C SER A 677 -24.64 -8.11 8.31
N VAL A 678 -24.00 -7.29 9.16
CA VAL A 678 -22.64 -7.59 9.64
C VAL A 678 -22.59 -8.89 10.47
N ARG A 679 -23.66 -9.20 11.22
CA ARG A 679 -23.75 -10.48 11.94
C ARG A 679 -23.79 -11.69 11.01
N ARG A 680 -24.49 -11.64 9.87
CA ARG A 680 -24.47 -12.69 8.85
C ARG A 680 -23.05 -12.87 8.29
N ALA A 681 -22.40 -11.77 7.94
CA ALA A 681 -21.04 -11.78 7.42
C ALA A 681 -20.03 -12.41 8.41
N ILE A 682 -20.11 -12.06 9.70
CA ILE A 682 -19.27 -12.67 10.76
C ILE A 682 -19.59 -14.15 10.93
N ALA A 683 -20.88 -14.53 10.89
CA ALA A 683 -21.32 -15.91 11.06
C ALA A 683 -20.71 -16.85 10.02
N ILE A 684 -20.48 -16.40 8.78
CA ILE A 684 -19.77 -17.19 7.75
C ILE A 684 -18.41 -17.65 8.27
N GLN A 685 -17.60 -16.75 8.81
CA GLN A 685 -16.27 -17.10 9.34
C GLN A 685 -16.38 -18.01 10.57
N LEU A 686 -17.35 -17.74 11.46
CA LEU A 686 -17.56 -18.56 12.66
C LEU A 686 -17.99 -19.98 12.32
N ILE A 687 -18.92 -20.17 11.38
CA ILE A 687 -19.38 -21.50 10.93
C ILE A 687 -18.21 -22.27 10.32
N ILE A 688 -17.42 -21.64 9.44
CA ILE A 688 -16.27 -22.32 8.83
C ILE A 688 -15.23 -22.72 9.91
N ASN A 689 -14.85 -21.81 10.81
CA ASN A 689 -13.80 -22.09 11.79
C ASN A 689 -14.27 -23.03 12.92
N ARG A 690 -15.54 -22.93 13.34
CA ARG A 690 -16.06 -23.63 14.52
C ARG A 690 -16.82 -24.92 14.17
N GLU A 691 -17.64 -24.91 13.13
CA GLU A 691 -18.55 -26.01 12.80
C GLU A 691 -18.06 -26.91 11.66
N LEU A 692 -17.48 -26.34 10.59
CA LEU A 692 -17.07 -27.13 9.42
C LEU A 692 -15.94 -28.13 9.77
N GLY A 693 -16.26 -29.42 9.71
CA GLY A 693 -15.36 -30.49 10.16
C GLY A 693 -14.01 -30.54 9.44
N LEU A 694 -13.98 -30.32 8.12
CA LEU A 694 -12.72 -30.34 7.35
C LEU A 694 -11.80 -29.16 7.71
N ALA A 695 -12.33 -28.03 8.17
CA ALA A 695 -11.54 -26.88 8.58
C ALA A 695 -10.75 -27.11 9.89
N LYS A 696 -10.96 -28.26 10.57
CA LYS A 696 -10.10 -28.71 11.67
C LYS A 696 -8.73 -29.20 11.19
N ASN A 697 -8.61 -29.59 9.92
CA ASN A 697 -7.33 -29.72 9.25
C ASN A 697 -6.91 -28.35 8.69
N GLU A 698 -5.66 -28.00 8.90
CA GLU A 698 -5.08 -26.68 8.63
C GLU A 698 -4.27 -26.65 7.32
N ASN A 699 -4.12 -27.79 6.64
CA ASN A 699 -3.48 -27.91 5.34
C ASN A 699 -4.30 -28.75 4.31
N PRO A 700 -5.63 -28.54 4.18
CA PRO A 700 -6.49 -29.45 3.42
C PRO A 700 -6.25 -29.38 1.90
N LEU A 701 -5.52 -28.36 1.43
CA LEU A 701 -5.20 -28.16 0.02
C LEU A 701 -3.98 -28.96 -0.46
N GLN A 702 -3.10 -29.41 0.44
CA GLN A 702 -1.86 -30.09 0.05
C GLN A 702 -2.14 -31.52 -0.46
N GLY A 703 -1.47 -31.92 -1.54
CA GLY A 703 -1.64 -33.24 -2.17
C GLY A 703 -2.79 -33.31 -3.18
N ALA A 704 -3.61 -32.25 -3.32
CA ALA A 704 -4.66 -32.20 -4.32
C ALA A 704 -4.07 -31.82 -5.69
N PHE A 705 -4.14 -32.73 -6.68
CA PHE A 705 -3.50 -32.54 -7.99
C PHE A 705 -3.85 -31.21 -8.66
N ILE A 706 -5.13 -30.82 -8.66
CA ILE A 706 -5.56 -29.55 -9.24
C ILE A 706 -4.96 -28.34 -8.54
N ILE A 707 -4.74 -28.41 -7.22
CA ILE A 707 -4.16 -27.32 -6.45
C ILE A 707 -2.67 -27.19 -6.76
N GLU A 708 -1.95 -28.31 -6.85
CA GLU A 708 -0.52 -28.30 -7.24
C GLU A 708 -0.35 -27.72 -8.65
N GLU A 709 -1.14 -28.21 -9.60
CA GLU A 709 -1.13 -27.72 -11.00
C GLU A 709 -1.48 -26.24 -11.09
N LEU A 710 -2.56 -25.78 -10.42
CA LEU A 710 -2.90 -24.36 -10.39
C LEU A 710 -1.79 -23.51 -9.74
N THR A 711 -1.17 -24.01 -8.68
CA THR A 711 -0.11 -23.28 -7.97
C THR A 711 1.07 -23.02 -8.92
N ASP A 712 1.45 -23.99 -9.73
CA ASP A 712 2.54 -23.86 -10.70
C ASP A 712 2.14 -23.00 -11.92
N LEU A 713 0.93 -23.17 -12.45
CA LEU A 713 0.40 -22.35 -13.54
C LEU A 713 0.32 -20.86 -13.17
N VAL A 714 -0.19 -20.56 -11.98
CA VAL A 714 -0.31 -19.20 -11.47
C VAL A 714 1.06 -18.61 -11.12
N GLU A 715 1.99 -19.40 -10.54
CA GLU A 715 3.37 -18.94 -10.28
C GLU A 715 4.05 -18.49 -11.58
N GLU A 716 4.03 -19.32 -12.63
CA GLU A 716 4.67 -18.96 -13.92
C GLU A 716 3.95 -17.79 -14.62
N ALA A 717 2.62 -17.73 -14.57
CA ALA A 717 1.88 -16.60 -15.13
C ALA A 717 2.27 -15.26 -14.48
N VAL A 718 2.53 -15.26 -13.17
CA VAL A 718 3.06 -14.08 -12.46
C VAL A 718 4.48 -13.75 -12.90
N MET A 719 5.34 -14.75 -13.12
CA MET A 719 6.72 -14.52 -13.62
C MET A 719 6.72 -13.88 -15.01
N VAL A 720 5.84 -14.31 -15.92
CA VAL A 720 5.68 -13.68 -17.24
C VAL A 720 5.26 -12.21 -17.11
N GLU A 721 4.39 -11.89 -16.16
CA GLU A 721 3.96 -10.51 -15.93
C GLU A 721 5.08 -9.66 -15.31
N PHE A 722 5.95 -10.24 -14.47
CA PHE A 722 7.17 -9.59 -13.97
C PHE A 722 8.14 -9.21 -15.10
N ASP A 723 8.28 -10.07 -16.11
CA ASP A 723 9.10 -9.80 -17.29
C ASP A 723 8.54 -8.63 -18.11
N ARG A 724 7.21 -8.60 -18.34
CA ARG A 724 6.53 -7.49 -19.04
C ARG A 724 6.69 -6.16 -18.33
N LEU A 725 6.60 -6.14 -17.00
CA LEU A 725 6.84 -4.95 -16.20
C LEU A 725 8.31 -4.50 -16.30
N THR A 726 9.26 -5.44 -16.29
CA THR A 726 10.70 -5.13 -16.43
C THR A 726 11.02 -4.47 -17.76
N GLU A 727 10.47 -4.97 -18.87
CA GLU A 727 10.63 -4.38 -20.21
C GLU A 727 10.20 -2.90 -20.28
N ARG A 728 9.32 -2.49 -19.37
CA ARG A 728 8.79 -1.12 -19.25
C ARG A 728 9.50 -0.30 -18.18
N GLY A 729 10.61 -0.78 -17.62
CA GLY A 729 11.37 -0.08 -16.58
C GLY A 729 10.91 -0.37 -15.15
N GLY A 730 10.32 -1.54 -14.92
CA GLY A 730 9.76 -1.94 -13.62
C GLY A 730 8.39 -1.29 -13.37
N VAL A 731 7.92 -1.34 -12.12
CA VAL A 731 6.57 -0.82 -11.76
C VAL A 731 6.42 0.66 -12.10
N LEU A 732 7.40 1.49 -11.69
CA LEU A 732 7.33 2.95 -11.89
C LEU A 732 7.37 3.31 -13.38
N GLY A 733 8.25 2.67 -14.17
CA GLY A 733 8.31 2.90 -15.61
C GLY A 733 7.04 2.44 -16.33
N ALA A 734 6.46 1.32 -15.90
CA ALA A 734 5.17 0.85 -16.41
C ALA A 734 4.03 1.84 -16.10
N MET A 735 4.03 2.46 -14.90
CA MET A 735 3.07 3.49 -14.51
C MET A 735 3.19 4.76 -15.37
N GLU A 736 4.40 5.18 -15.73
CA GLU A 736 4.61 6.31 -16.66
C GLU A 736 3.95 6.08 -18.03
N THR A 737 3.84 4.82 -18.46
CA THR A 737 3.17 4.43 -19.72
C THR A 737 1.72 3.98 -19.51
N MET A 738 1.18 4.10 -18.30
CA MET A 738 -0.17 3.67 -17.91
C MET A 738 -0.46 2.18 -18.10
N TYR A 739 0.57 1.34 -18.21
CA TYR A 739 0.42 -0.08 -18.56
C TYR A 739 -0.53 -0.82 -17.61
N GLN A 740 -0.31 -0.70 -16.29
CA GLN A 740 -1.15 -1.37 -15.31
C GLN A 740 -2.61 -0.92 -15.41
N ARG A 741 -2.83 0.40 -15.52
CA ARG A 741 -4.17 0.97 -15.60
C ARG A 741 -4.91 0.51 -16.86
N SER A 742 -4.25 0.54 -18.02
CA SER A 742 -4.80 0.05 -19.28
C SER A 742 -5.13 -1.44 -19.19
N ARG A 743 -4.23 -2.26 -18.61
CA ARG A 743 -4.45 -3.69 -18.45
C ARG A 743 -5.67 -4.00 -17.58
N ILE A 744 -5.81 -3.31 -16.45
CA ILE A 744 -6.97 -3.44 -15.55
C ILE A 744 -8.27 -3.07 -16.29
N GLN A 745 -8.26 -1.99 -17.08
CA GLN A 745 -9.43 -1.54 -17.83
C GLN A 745 -9.83 -2.51 -18.95
N GLU A 746 -8.85 -3.07 -19.67
CA GLU A 746 -9.08 -4.10 -20.70
C GLU A 746 -9.74 -5.34 -20.11
N GLU A 747 -9.22 -5.84 -18.98
CA GLU A 747 -9.76 -7.00 -18.28
C GLU A 747 -11.16 -6.72 -17.70
N SER A 748 -11.37 -5.51 -17.18
CA SER A 748 -12.68 -5.06 -16.71
C SER A 748 -13.72 -5.06 -17.82
N LEU A 749 -13.36 -4.48 -18.98
CA LEU A 749 -14.24 -4.43 -20.15
C LEU A 749 -14.54 -5.82 -20.69
N HIS A 750 -13.55 -6.71 -20.70
CA HIS A 750 -13.75 -8.10 -21.09
C HIS A 750 -14.77 -8.80 -20.19
N TYR A 751 -14.60 -8.71 -18.86
CA TYR A 751 -15.54 -9.27 -17.89
C TYR A 751 -16.96 -8.71 -18.06
N GLU A 752 -17.13 -7.38 -18.12
CA GLU A 752 -18.47 -6.79 -18.27
C GLU A 752 -19.11 -7.18 -19.61
N THR A 753 -18.31 -7.31 -20.68
CA THR A 753 -18.81 -7.78 -21.99
C THR A 753 -19.36 -9.21 -21.89
N LEU A 754 -18.64 -10.13 -21.26
CA LEU A 754 -19.10 -11.52 -21.09
C LEU A 754 -20.32 -11.62 -20.16
N LYS A 755 -20.35 -10.80 -19.10
CA LYS A 755 -21.48 -10.71 -18.18
C LYS A 755 -22.74 -10.18 -18.88
N HIS A 756 -22.62 -9.14 -19.70
CA HIS A 756 -23.75 -8.54 -20.41
C HIS A 756 -24.25 -9.39 -21.58
N THR A 757 -23.36 -10.08 -22.29
CA THR A 757 -23.73 -11.01 -23.37
C THR A 757 -24.33 -12.32 -22.84
N GLY A 758 -24.03 -12.67 -21.59
CA GLY A 758 -24.48 -13.92 -20.96
C GLY A 758 -23.55 -15.11 -21.20
N GLU A 759 -22.42 -14.91 -21.90
CA GLU A 759 -21.38 -15.92 -22.10
C GLU A 759 -20.72 -16.32 -20.78
N TYR A 760 -20.61 -15.39 -19.84
CA TYR A 760 -20.21 -15.67 -18.46
C TYR A 760 -21.46 -15.71 -17.55
N PRO A 761 -21.87 -16.89 -17.07
CA PRO A 761 -23.12 -17.04 -16.33
C PRO A 761 -23.02 -16.45 -14.92
N ILE A 762 -23.94 -15.55 -14.60
CA ILE A 762 -24.13 -14.97 -13.28
C ILE A 762 -25.56 -15.26 -12.80
N ILE A 763 -25.66 -16.16 -11.82
CA ILE A 763 -26.93 -16.60 -11.22
C ILE A 763 -27.66 -15.41 -10.57
N GLY A 764 -28.92 -15.18 -10.97
CA GLY A 764 -29.75 -14.08 -10.50
C GLY A 764 -29.50 -12.74 -11.20
N VAL A 765 -28.63 -12.70 -12.22
CA VAL A 765 -28.33 -11.47 -12.98
C VAL A 765 -28.59 -11.65 -14.48
N ASN A 766 -27.92 -12.60 -15.13
CA ASN A 766 -28.09 -12.87 -16.56
C ASN A 766 -28.66 -14.28 -16.85
N THR A 767 -28.69 -15.16 -15.84
CA THR A 767 -29.29 -16.49 -15.91
C THR A 767 -29.90 -16.87 -14.57
N TYR A 768 -30.80 -17.87 -14.55
CA TYR A 768 -31.56 -18.26 -13.35
C TYR A 768 -32.30 -17.07 -12.70
N LEU A 769 -33.05 -16.32 -13.51
CA LEU A 769 -33.84 -15.18 -13.04
C LEU A 769 -35.12 -15.64 -12.35
N SER A 770 -35.64 -14.84 -11.43
CA SER A 770 -36.95 -15.11 -10.83
C SER A 770 -38.10 -14.97 -11.85
N LYS A 771 -39.29 -15.44 -11.49
CA LYS A 771 -40.51 -15.30 -12.34
C LYS A 771 -40.86 -13.83 -12.62
N GLU A 772 -40.45 -12.93 -11.74
CA GLU A 772 -40.68 -11.48 -11.84
C GLU A 772 -39.48 -10.76 -12.48
N GLY A 773 -38.49 -11.50 -13.00
CA GLY A 773 -37.15 -10.99 -13.29
C GLY A 773 -36.32 -10.90 -12.01
N SER A 774 -35.20 -10.18 -12.04
CA SER A 774 -34.38 -9.94 -10.83
C SER A 774 -34.19 -8.43 -10.64
N PRO A 775 -35.18 -7.73 -10.05
CA PRO A 775 -35.12 -6.30 -9.84
C PRO A 775 -34.08 -5.94 -8.77
N THR A 776 -33.51 -4.75 -8.88
CA THR A 776 -32.66 -4.18 -7.83
C THR A 776 -33.49 -3.85 -6.59
N ILE A 777 -33.08 -4.33 -5.44
CA ILE A 777 -33.76 -4.07 -4.16
C ILE A 777 -33.35 -2.69 -3.65
N VAL A 778 -34.33 -1.85 -3.27
CA VAL A 778 -34.06 -0.61 -2.54
C VAL A 778 -34.03 -0.96 -1.04
N PRO A 779 -32.97 -0.63 -0.28
CA PRO A 779 -32.89 -0.97 1.13
C PRO A 779 -33.95 -0.23 1.93
N GLY A 780 -34.52 -0.89 2.93
CA GLY A 780 -35.43 -0.24 3.89
C GLY A 780 -34.72 0.75 4.82
N GLU A 781 -33.41 0.57 5.02
CA GLU A 781 -32.56 1.42 5.87
C GLU A 781 -31.25 1.71 5.13
N VAL A 782 -30.82 2.98 5.13
CA VAL A 782 -29.54 3.41 4.58
C VAL A 782 -28.75 4.10 5.68
N ILE A 783 -27.54 3.61 5.93
CA ILE A 783 -26.69 4.16 6.98
C ILE A 783 -25.93 5.37 6.43
N ARG A 784 -26.21 6.55 6.99
CA ARG A 784 -25.58 7.84 6.66
C ARG A 784 -25.31 8.64 7.94
N ALA A 785 -24.40 9.61 7.85
CA ALA A 785 -24.16 10.57 8.93
C ALA A 785 -25.36 11.50 9.13
N THR A 786 -25.69 11.78 10.40
CA THR A 786 -26.76 12.71 10.77
C THR A 786 -26.30 14.17 10.58
N PRO A 787 -27.23 15.13 10.46
CA PRO A 787 -26.86 16.55 10.44
C PRO A 787 -26.11 17.01 11.69
N GLU A 788 -26.46 16.45 12.86
CA GLU A 788 -25.81 16.74 14.13
C GLU A 788 -24.35 16.28 14.14
N GLU A 789 -24.08 15.03 13.72
CA GLU A 789 -22.71 14.50 13.60
C GLU A 789 -21.81 15.36 12.70
N LYS A 790 -22.37 15.91 11.62
CA LYS A 790 -21.62 16.80 10.71
C LYS A 790 -21.31 18.14 11.35
N GLN A 791 -22.29 18.75 11.99
CA GLN A 791 -22.14 20.02 12.68
C GLN A 791 -21.11 19.90 13.81
N ASP A 792 -21.19 18.79 14.55
CA ASP A 792 -20.28 18.43 15.62
C ASP A 792 -18.81 18.35 15.17
N GLN A 793 -18.53 17.75 14.02
CA GLN A 793 -17.18 17.70 13.45
C GLN A 793 -16.69 19.11 13.05
N ILE A 794 -17.55 19.94 12.46
CA ILE A 794 -17.20 21.29 12.01
C ILE A 794 -16.91 22.22 13.21
N GLU A 795 -17.74 22.16 14.25
CA GLU A 795 -17.55 22.95 15.46
C GLU A 795 -16.30 22.51 16.23
N GLY A 796 -16.05 21.20 16.31
CA GLY A 796 -14.84 20.65 16.92
C GLY A 796 -13.57 21.12 16.22
N LEU A 797 -13.58 21.13 14.88
CA LEU A 797 -12.49 21.65 14.06
C LEU A 797 -12.26 23.15 14.30
N ALA A 798 -13.33 23.95 14.30
CA ALA A 798 -13.24 25.39 14.55
C ALA A 798 -12.66 25.69 15.94
N ALA A 799 -13.06 24.91 16.96
CA ALA A 799 -12.53 25.02 18.31
C ALA A 799 -11.03 24.65 18.37
N LEU A 800 -10.60 23.58 17.67
CA LEU A 800 -9.18 23.21 17.54
C LEU A 800 -8.35 24.34 16.93
N HIS A 801 -8.82 24.91 15.81
CA HIS A 801 -8.10 26.02 15.14
C HIS A 801 -7.98 27.25 16.04
N ALA A 802 -9.03 27.56 16.81
CA ALA A 802 -9.02 28.67 17.76
C ALA A 802 -8.05 28.43 18.93
N ALA A 803 -8.01 27.21 19.48
CA ALA A 803 -7.24 26.89 20.68
C ALA A 803 -5.71 26.91 20.47
N HIS A 804 -5.24 26.62 19.26
CA HIS A 804 -3.80 26.45 18.99
C HIS A 804 -3.15 27.61 18.22
N GLY A 805 -3.90 28.39 17.43
CA GLY A 805 -3.49 29.68 16.86
C GLY A 805 -2.04 29.73 16.34
N GLU A 806 -1.16 30.47 17.04
CA GLU A 806 0.27 30.64 16.66
C GLU A 806 1.05 29.32 16.68
N ARG A 807 0.73 28.37 17.57
CA ARG A 807 1.41 27.06 17.63
C ARG A 807 1.18 26.29 16.33
N THR A 808 -0.03 26.34 15.80
CA THR A 808 -0.39 25.74 14.50
C THR A 808 0.41 26.39 13.38
N ARG A 809 0.50 27.73 13.32
CA ARG A 809 1.29 28.41 12.28
C ARG A 809 2.75 28.04 12.32
N ALA A 810 3.35 28.00 13.52
CA ALA A 810 4.74 27.58 13.70
C ALA A 810 4.98 26.12 13.27
N ALA A 811 4.06 25.21 13.59
CA ALA A 811 4.14 23.81 13.18
C ALA A 811 4.05 23.66 11.65
N LEU A 812 3.13 24.36 10.99
CA LEU A 812 3.00 24.31 9.53
C LEU A 812 4.24 24.86 8.81
N VAL A 813 4.88 25.90 9.35
CA VAL A 813 6.18 26.39 8.84
C VAL A 813 7.24 25.29 8.94
N ARG A 814 7.39 24.63 10.10
CA ARG A 814 8.37 23.55 10.26
C ARG A 814 8.11 22.36 9.33
N VAL A 815 6.85 21.99 9.11
CA VAL A 815 6.48 20.93 8.14
C VAL A 815 6.96 21.32 6.73
N ARG A 816 6.70 22.55 6.28
CA ARG A 816 7.16 23.04 4.97
C ARG A 816 8.67 23.08 4.87
N ASP A 817 9.34 23.63 5.87
CA ASP A 817 10.80 23.73 5.91
C ASP A 817 11.44 22.33 5.89
N THR A 818 10.89 21.36 6.63
CA THR A 818 11.36 19.97 6.64
C THR A 818 11.16 19.28 5.29
N ALA A 819 10.03 19.54 4.61
CA ALA A 819 9.77 19.04 3.27
C ALA A 819 10.83 19.53 2.27
N VAL A 820 11.09 20.84 2.25
CA VAL A 820 12.06 21.50 1.36
C VAL A 820 13.50 21.10 1.70
N ALA A 821 13.84 20.98 2.99
CA ALA A 821 15.18 20.60 3.45
C ALA A 821 15.50 19.10 3.34
N HIS A 822 14.61 18.31 2.74
CA HIS A 822 14.77 16.86 2.61
C HIS A 822 14.89 16.09 3.95
N GLY A 823 14.34 16.64 5.05
CA GLY A 823 14.29 15.99 6.35
C GLY A 823 13.21 14.88 6.44
N ASN A 824 13.20 14.14 7.56
CA ASN A 824 12.17 13.13 7.83
C ASN A 824 10.85 13.82 8.19
N LEU A 825 9.90 13.81 7.27
CA LEU A 825 8.62 14.48 7.44
C LEU A 825 7.74 13.81 8.49
N PHE A 826 7.79 12.49 8.61
CA PHE A 826 6.94 11.78 9.57
C PHE A 826 7.33 12.09 11.02
N ALA A 827 8.62 12.29 11.30
CA ALA A 827 9.08 12.74 12.60
C ALA A 827 8.48 14.11 12.99
N GLU A 828 8.46 15.09 12.09
CA GLU A 828 7.79 16.38 12.35
C GLU A 828 6.27 16.23 12.43
N LEU A 829 5.67 15.34 11.63
CA LEU A 829 4.22 15.06 11.70
C LEU A 829 3.80 14.55 13.07
N MET A 830 4.63 13.72 13.75
CA MET A 830 4.33 13.24 15.11
C MET A 830 4.12 14.38 16.12
N ASP A 831 4.73 15.54 15.90
CA ASP A 831 4.53 16.73 16.73
C ASP A 831 3.47 17.69 16.16
N ALA A 832 3.45 17.88 14.84
CA ALA A 832 2.52 18.82 14.20
C ALA A 832 1.05 18.39 14.38
N VAL A 833 0.75 17.09 14.36
CA VAL A 833 -0.61 16.56 14.56
C VAL A 833 -1.22 16.87 15.92
N LYS A 834 -0.41 17.24 16.91
CA LYS A 834 -0.88 17.63 18.26
C LYS A 834 -1.59 18.98 18.23
N VAL A 835 -1.37 19.80 17.20
CA VAL A 835 -1.87 21.19 17.10
C VAL A 835 -2.47 21.56 15.75
N CYS A 836 -2.37 20.68 14.74
CA CYS A 836 -2.85 20.91 13.38
C CYS A 836 -3.95 19.90 13.01
N SER A 837 -4.91 20.34 12.20
CA SER A 837 -5.87 19.45 11.56
C SER A 837 -5.28 18.76 10.32
N LEU A 838 -5.97 17.72 9.86
CA LEU A 838 -5.61 16.96 8.67
C LEU A 838 -5.50 17.83 7.41
N GLY A 839 -6.48 18.71 7.19
CA GLY A 839 -6.52 19.62 6.06
C GLY A 839 -5.40 20.65 6.08
N GLN A 840 -5.07 21.20 7.25
CA GLN A 840 -3.96 22.14 7.40
C GLN A 840 -2.60 21.51 7.02
N LEU A 841 -2.34 20.28 7.49
CA LEU A 841 -1.11 19.56 7.16
C LEU A 841 -1.03 19.20 5.68
N THR A 842 -2.16 18.78 5.09
CA THR A 842 -2.24 18.45 3.67
C THR A 842 -1.97 19.68 2.80
N GLU A 843 -2.59 20.82 3.11
CA GLU A 843 -2.40 22.06 2.35
C GLU A 843 -0.96 22.58 2.47
N ALA A 844 -0.37 22.55 3.67
CA ALA A 844 1.03 22.93 3.87
C ALA A 844 1.99 22.09 3.00
N MET A 845 1.73 20.79 2.84
CA MET A 845 2.50 19.93 1.93
C MET A 845 2.18 20.16 0.45
N PHE A 846 0.98 20.63 0.10
CA PHE A 846 0.66 21.04 -1.27
C PHE A 846 1.39 22.32 -1.68
N GLU A 847 1.48 23.32 -0.79
CA GLU A 847 2.15 24.59 -1.05
C GLU A 847 3.62 24.43 -1.42
N VAL A 848 4.30 23.42 -0.88
CA VAL A 848 5.70 23.13 -1.22
C VAL A 848 5.84 22.34 -2.53
N GLY A 849 4.73 21.92 -3.14
CA GLY A 849 4.69 21.21 -4.43
C GLY A 849 4.26 19.74 -4.34
N GLY A 850 3.83 19.25 -3.17
CA GLY A 850 3.55 17.83 -2.95
C GLY A 850 2.31 17.33 -3.68
N ALA A 851 1.43 18.21 -4.18
CA ALA A 851 0.14 17.86 -4.76
C ALA A 851 0.24 16.91 -5.97
N TYR A 852 -0.68 15.96 -6.05
CA TYR A 852 -0.80 15.03 -7.17
C TYR A 852 -1.22 15.77 -8.44
N ARG A 853 -0.49 15.56 -9.54
CA ARG A 853 -0.90 15.96 -10.88
C ARG A 853 -1.62 14.78 -11.53
N ARG A 854 -2.86 14.97 -11.97
CA ARG A 854 -3.56 13.97 -12.79
C ARG A 854 -2.82 13.85 -14.11
N ASN A 855 -2.29 12.65 -14.40
CA ASN A 855 -1.53 12.36 -15.61
C ASN A 855 -2.44 12.01 -16.81
N MET A 856 -3.74 12.30 -16.72
CA MET A 856 -4.75 12.15 -17.78
C MET A 856 -5.50 13.45 -18.00
#